data_AF-A0A1H0GBY1-F1
#
_entry.id   AF-A0A1H0GBY1-F1
#
_cell.length_a   1.000
_cell.length_b   1.000
_cell.length_c   1.000
_cell.angle_alpha   90.00
_cell.angle_beta   90.00
_cell.angle_gamma   90.00
#
_symmetry.space_group_name_H-M   'P 1'
#
loop_
_entity.id
_entity.type
_entity.pdbx_description
1 polymer ?
#
loop_
_entity_poly.entity_id
_entity_poly.type
_entity_poly.pdbx_seq_one_letter_code
_entity_poly.pdbx_strand_id
1 'polypeptide(L)'
;MKYETNVLTSQKNYKITYHKNVEKRSEKVIITFGEIDSNLEETGFGDKLIYNQGYDYIYVAQKRTTQYQFLSADKFSAIVEGSIAGKEVYTYGSSLGAYGALYFGGAVNANILAMSPRIPAHPVINKLMDSRFKNKGFKHKELHQSAITEKRVCVFFDEKNYIDRYYVDFFIKVAYPDAEYHALDNAGHYTARALLESGELKQVAVNFFQNTKIEYIIDKEKILDWHLDKARKRVKSGKLAHAIENIEALLSSERASQEIVRELAASYQKKVTRQIKSDSKQKKSSPEMHPIIKKSEKKRLEEGVCLSFVGSLILFRDQVLNAYDPATKTYEFSPMFTYVKKHLAESDFAMGVFEGPTAGEKYEYSTSCYGDALPLTLNFPDSYAREVKQAGFDFVTTAHNHLLDCGEDGAMRTFDILDEVGLKHRGGYRNQAEKEKLPIYEIKGLKVAILAYTHKSNGYDNNFFLKKENKHLTSLLVSPNDENFEQVRRDVKEDFERIKRGKPDCIVVLPHMGQQFRHSPDSMQTVWCDIFVEEGADLILSDHPQAVQPYEWRKNPIENTDVLILHCPGNFVNSYTAKDGDASAFSHLYLDPKTGKPFAAACIPLYAHSYLDKNYKSLPIFDIIHNPELRKTFSTMEYDRVKVVHELITGTMLGESLPIDQLQEKYYLFADRAEGKSKGYVRNQVIPLEKKGAWKNKAFYQLLKETEKVCFIGDSITEGTQNGGYGWYEPITAGMPNLEVVQFSIDGGTTSLLEKNKKEIVESKSDLYVVALGTNDVRYRDPKRCAMTPEEYTANIDQFVSGIREVKKDASFVFIAPWTTDNHDPVSKLKKPERFAMLEEYSKALETYCSSNKALFIDPNKIIYDKYQTRNPRKWLTDHIHPNALDGINLFSWAVLEASPEKVPQKSNPFSRVLKKVLA
;
A
#
# COMPACT_ATOMS: atom_id res chain seq x y z
N MET A 1 0.96 44.61 -34.56
CA MET A 1 0.81 43.15 -34.48
C MET A 1 -0.57 42.77 -34.00
N LYS A 2 -1.47 42.57 -34.96
CA LYS A 2 -2.76 41.92 -34.76
C LYS A 2 -2.54 40.40 -34.72
N TYR A 3 -3.08 39.75 -33.71
CA TYR A 3 -3.12 38.30 -33.58
C TYR A 3 -4.57 37.83 -33.60
N GLU A 4 -4.82 36.73 -34.31
CA GLU A 4 -6.08 36.01 -34.31
C GLU A 4 -5.99 34.81 -33.37
N THR A 5 -6.86 34.78 -32.35
CA THR A 5 -6.90 33.70 -31.36
C THR A 5 -7.94 32.65 -31.75
N ASN A 6 -7.49 31.42 -31.95
CA ASN A 6 -8.29 30.24 -32.22
C ASN A 6 -8.24 29.27 -31.03
N VAL A 7 -9.39 28.77 -30.57
CA VAL A 7 -9.44 27.72 -29.54
C VAL A 7 -9.31 26.37 -30.24
N LEU A 8 -8.15 25.72 -30.12
CA LEU A 8 -7.93 24.39 -30.70
C LEU A 8 -8.70 23.31 -29.93
N THR A 9 -8.82 23.47 -28.61
CA THR A 9 -9.66 22.61 -27.77
C THR A 9 -10.01 23.31 -26.46
N SER A 10 -11.18 22.98 -25.92
CA SER A 10 -11.62 23.39 -24.58
C SER A 10 -12.25 22.20 -23.88
N GLN A 11 -11.60 21.71 -22.83
CA GLN A 11 -12.02 20.55 -22.04
C GLN A 11 -12.15 20.95 -20.57
N LYS A 12 -12.81 20.10 -19.77
CA LYS A 12 -13.02 20.34 -18.33
C LYS A 12 -11.73 20.65 -17.55
N ASN A 13 -10.59 20.13 -17.98
CA ASN A 13 -9.32 20.21 -17.24
C ASN A 13 -8.19 20.93 -18.00
N TYR A 14 -8.33 21.23 -19.28
CA TYR A 14 -7.31 21.93 -20.07
C TYR A 14 -7.94 22.66 -21.25
N LYS A 15 -7.27 23.70 -21.73
CA LYS A 15 -7.66 24.49 -22.90
C LYS A 15 -6.41 24.82 -23.70
N ILE A 16 -6.46 24.64 -25.01
CA ILE A 16 -5.33 24.95 -25.90
C ILE A 16 -5.78 26.03 -26.87
N THR A 17 -5.04 27.12 -26.91
CA THR A 17 -5.31 28.25 -27.78
C THR A 17 -4.13 28.48 -28.71
N TYR A 18 -4.43 28.81 -29.97
CA TYR A 18 -3.46 29.14 -30.99
C TYR A 18 -3.65 30.59 -31.42
N HIS A 19 -2.57 31.35 -31.44
CA HIS A 19 -2.57 32.77 -31.71
C HIS A 19 -1.70 33.01 -32.92
N LYS A 20 -2.36 33.33 -34.03
CA LYS A 20 -1.74 33.48 -35.35
C LYS A 20 -1.45 34.95 -35.62
N ASN A 21 -0.23 35.26 -36.02
CA ASN A 21 0.12 36.59 -36.52
C ASN A 21 -0.57 36.80 -37.87
N VAL A 22 -1.50 37.77 -37.97
CA VAL A 22 -2.22 38.05 -39.22
C VAL A 22 -1.53 39.10 -40.09
N GLU A 23 -0.50 39.77 -39.56
CA GLU A 23 0.28 40.77 -40.30
C GLU A 23 1.42 40.13 -41.10
N LYS A 24 2.02 39.06 -40.59
CA LYS A 24 3.13 38.34 -41.25
C LYS A 24 3.01 36.84 -41.02
N ARG A 25 3.20 36.05 -42.09
CA ARG A 25 3.31 34.58 -41.98
C ARG A 25 4.52 34.24 -41.11
N SER A 26 4.30 33.51 -40.02
CA SER A 26 5.37 33.05 -39.17
C SER A 26 5.92 31.69 -39.61
N GLU A 27 7.24 31.58 -39.67
CA GLU A 27 7.96 30.32 -39.91
C GLU A 27 8.20 29.55 -38.61
N LYS A 28 7.95 30.18 -37.45
CA LYS A 28 8.14 29.59 -36.12
C LYS A 28 6.85 29.62 -35.34
N VAL A 29 6.68 28.61 -34.48
CA VAL A 29 5.59 28.56 -33.50
C VAL A 29 6.15 28.28 -32.12
N ILE A 30 5.81 29.12 -31.15
CA ILE A 30 6.26 29.00 -29.77
C ILE A 30 5.12 28.46 -28.91
N ILE A 31 5.35 27.37 -28.20
CA ILE A 31 4.39 26.73 -27.31
C ILE A 31 4.79 27.04 -25.86
N THR A 32 3.86 27.60 -25.10
CA THR A 32 4.05 27.97 -23.70
C THR A 32 2.97 27.37 -22.82
N PHE A 33 3.30 27.17 -21.55
CA PHE A 33 2.54 26.35 -20.60
C PHE A 33 2.19 27.17 -19.37
N GLY A 34 0.94 27.06 -18.91
CA GLY A 34 0.50 27.63 -17.64
C GLY A 34 1.29 27.17 -16.41
N GLU A 35 1.31 28.04 -15.40
CA GLU A 35 1.92 27.73 -14.10
C GLU A 35 1.00 26.84 -13.24
N ILE A 36 1.47 26.41 -12.06
CA ILE A 36 0.69 25.52 -11.19
C ILE A 36 -0.63 26.14 -10.70
N ASP A 37 -0.62 27.46 -10.52
CA ASP A 37 -1.76 28.26 -10.09
C ASP A 37 -2.59 28.84 -11.26
N SER A 38 -2.20 28.55 -12.52
CA SER A 38 -2.93 29.05 -13.69
C SER A 38 -4.32 28.46 -13.78
N ASN A 39 -5.21 29.14 -14.52
CA ASN A 39 -6.56 28.67 -14.81
C ASN A 39 -6.84 28.62 -16.33
N LEU A 40 -8.04 28.13 -16.71
CA LEU A 40 -8.41 27.90 -18.11
C LEU A 40 -8.69 29.19 -18.90
N GLU A 41 -8.86 30.32 -18.24
CA GLU A 41 -9.12 31.61 -18.90
C GLU A 41 -7.84 32.37 -19.28
N GLU A 42 -6.69 31.91 -18.81
CA GLU A 42 -5.40 32.50 -19.20
C GLU A 42 -5.09 32.16 -20.67
N THR A 43 -4.47 33.12 -21.37
CA THR A 43 -4.17 33.02 -22.80
C THR A 43 -2.68 33.12 -23.13
N GLY A 44 -1.80 33.15 -22.14
CA GLY A 44 -0.35 33.16 -22.39
C GLY A 44 0.53 33.43 -21.17
N PHE A 45 1.67 32.73 -21.10
CA PHE A 45 2.82 33.07 -20.26
C PHE A 45 3.96 33.55 -21.17
N GLY A 46 4.44 34.78 -20.98
CA GLY A 46 5.48 35.40 -21.81
C GLY A 46 5.04 35.78 -23.23
N ASP A 47 3.72 35.84 -23.46
CA ASP A 47 3.06 36.27 -24.70
C ASP A 47 3.65 37.55 -25.30
N LYS A 48 3.87 38.60 -24.49
CA LYS A 48 4.47 39.87 -24.94
C LYS A 48 5.84 39.70 -25.59
N LEU A 49 6.66 38.77 -25.09
CA LEU A 49 7.96 38.50 -25.69
C LEU A 49 7.80 37.88 -27.08
N ILE A 50 6.92 36.89 -27.19
CA ILE A 50 6.66 36.17 -28.44
C ILE A 50 6.03 37.11 -29.46
N TYR A 51 5.06 37.90 -29.03
CA TYR A 51 4.45 38.97 -29.82
C TYR A 51 5.48 39.91 -30.40
N ASN A 52 6.42 40.40 -29.60
CA ASN A 52 7.46 41.32 -30.06
C ASN A 52 8.42 40.70 -31.08
N GLN A 53 8.53 39.37 -31.15
CA GLN A 53 9.32 38.68 -32.18
C GLN A 53 8.52 38.37 -33.46
N GLY A 54 7.20 38.56 -33.44
CA GLY A 54 6.32 38.28 -34.57
C GLY A 54 6.06 36.79 -34.81
N TYR A 55 6.26 35.93 -33.80
CA TYR A 55 6.03 34.50 -33.92
C TYR A 55 4.59 34.10 -33.62
N ASP A 56 4.11 33.05 -34.28
CA ASP A 56 2.86 32.40 -33.87
C ASP A 56 3.07 31.73 -32.51
N TYR A 57 2.02 31.60 -31.69
CA TYR A 57 2.17 30.91 -30.41
C TYR A 57 0.96 30.08 -30.01
N ILE A 58 1.24 28.99 -29.27
CA ILE A 58 0.24 28.12 -28.67
C ILE A 58 0.35 28.24 -27.16
N TYR A 59 -0.77 28.45 -26.48
CA TYR A 59 -0.83 28.40 -25.02
C TYR A 59 -1.61 27.19 -24.54
N VAL A 60 -0.98 26.42 -23.64
CA VAL A 60 -1.55 25.23 -23.02
C VAL A 60 -1.93 25.55 -21.58
N ALA A 61 -3.22 25.86 -21.40
CA ALA A 61 -3.81 26.14 -20.10
C ALA A 61 -4.24 24.83 -19.40
N GLN A 62 -4.09 24.79 -18.08
CA GLN A 62 -4.58 23.71 -17.23
C GLN A 62 -5.53 24.26 -16.17
N LYS A 63 -6.49 23.44 -15.74
CA LYS A 63 -7.29 23.75 -14.56
C LYS A 63 -6.38 23.72 -13.34
N ARG A 64 -6.44 24.76 -12.53
CA ARG A 64 -5.60 24.94 -11.33
C ARG A 64 -5.35 23.62 -10.57
N THR A 65 -4.08 23.37 -10.20
CA THR A 65 -3.60 22.16 -9.49
C THR A 65 -3.69 20.82 -10.23
N THR A 66 -4.20 20.77 -11.47
CA THR A 66 -4.29 19.49 -12.22
C THR A 66 -2.97 19.04 -12.84
N GLN A 67 -1.99 19.96 -12.98
CA GLN A 67 -0.62 19.66 -13.39
C GLN A 67 -0.53 18.90 -14.71
N TYR A 68 -1.40 19.24 -15.66
CA TYR A 68 -1.54 18.61 -16.98
C TYR A 68 -1.97 17.14 -16.99
N GLN A 69 -2.23 16.52 -15.84
CA GLN A 69 -2.44 15.05 -15.72
C GLN A 69 -3.64 14.47 -16.50
N PHE A 70 -4.44 15.31 -17.16
CA PHE A 70 -5.57 14.92 -17.98
C PHE A 70 -5.33 15.13 -19.49
N LEU A 71 -4.12 15.53 -19.89
CA LEU A 71 -3.70 15.76 -21.26
C LEU A 71 -2.47 14.90 -21.57
N SER A 72 -2.65 13.82 -22.34
CA SER A 72 -1.52 12.98 -22.77
C SER A 72 -0.74 13.64 -23.90
N ALA A 73 0.53 13.23 -24.06
CA ALA A 73 1.40 13.66 -25.15
C ALA A 73 0.79 13.40 -26.54
N ASP A 74 0.22 12.21 -26.77
CA ASP A 74 -0.39 11.84 -28.06
C ASP A 74 -1.60 12.74 -28.40
N LYS A 75 -2.46 12.99 -27.40
CA LYS A 75 -3.62 13.89 -27.56
C LYS A 75 -3.15 15.30 -27.86
N PHE A 76 -2.15 15.78 -27.11
CA PHE A 76 -1.58 17.10 -27.33
C PHE A 76 -1.04 17.25 -28.76
N SER A 77 -0.22 16.30 -29.22
CA SER A 77 0.36 16.30 -30.56
C SER A 77 -0.72 16.35 -31.65
N ALA A 78 -1.73 15.48 -31.56
CA ALA A 78 -2.86 15.47 -32.49
C ALA A 78 -3.67 16.77 -32.52
N ILE A 79 -3.83 17.44 -31.36
CA ILE A 79 -4.55 18.73 -31.29
C ILE A 79 -3.77 19.84 -32.00
N VAL A 80 -2.44 19.86 -31.91
CA VAL A 80 -1.61 20.96 -32.41
C VAL A 80 -1.05 20.74 -33.81
N GLU A 81 -1.06 19.50 -34.32
CA GLU A 81 -0.47 19.09 -35.60
C GLU A 81 -0.75 20.06 -36.75
N GLY A 82 -2.02 20.39 -36.99
CA GLY A 82 -2.41 21.31 -38.07
C GLY A 82 -1.93 22.75 -37.88
N SER A 83 -1.69 23.19 -36.63
CA SER A 83 -1.23 24.55 -36.31
C SER A 83 0.29 24.71 -36.40
N ILE A 84 1.02 23.60 -36.23
CA ILE A 84 2.49 23.55 -36.26
C ILE A 84 3.06 23.07 -37.61
N ALA A 85 2.22 22.53 -38.49
CA ALA A 85 2.62 21.99 -39.78
C ALA A 85 3.45 23.00 -40.61
N GLY A 86 4.63 22.57 -41.04
CA GLY A 86 5.56 23.37 -41.85
C GLY A 86 6.27 24.52 -41.11
N LYS A 87 6.28 24.51 -39.78
CA LYS A 87 6.97 25.52 -38.95
C LYS A 87 8.02 24.89 -38.06
N GLU A 88 9.00 25.70 -37.65
CA GLU A 88 9.92 25.33 -36.59
C GLU A 88 9.23 25.50 -35.22
N VAL A 89 9.21 24.42 -34.44
CA VAL A 89 8.48 24.37 -33.16
C VAL A 89 9.44 24.62 -32.01
N TYR A 90 9.04 25.51 -31.10
CA TYR A 90 9.73 25.77 -29.85
C TYR A 90 8.79 25.56 -28.69
N THR A 91 9.29 25.05 -27.58
CA THR A 91 8.57 24.98 -26.30
C THR A 91 9.41 25.64 -25.23
N TYR A 92 8.77 26.37 -24.32
CA TYR A 92 9.46 26.86 -23.15
C TYR A 92 8.55 27.03 -21.94
N GLY A 93 9.16 27.05 -20.76
CA GLY A 93 8.46 27.35 -19.52
C GLY A 93 9.37 27.34 -18.30
N SER A 94 8.78 27.60 -17.14
CA SER A 94 9.43 27.52 -15.84
C SER A 94 8.66 26.57 -14.91
N SER A 95 9.35 25.90 -13.98
CA SER A 95 8.71 25.00 -12.99
C SER A 95 7.80 23.94 -13.64
N LEU A 96 6.49 23.97 -13.35
CA LEU A 96 5.51 23.10 -14.00
C LEU A 96 5.41 23.31 -15.52
N GLY A 97 5.56 24.55 -15.99
CA GLY A 97 5.58 24.86 -17.42
C GLY A 97 6.84 24.34 -18.11
N ALA A 98 7.97 24.32 -17.40
CA ALA A 98 9.22 23.70 -17.89
C ALA A 98 9.09 22.17 -18.01
N TYR A 99 8.37 21.54 -17.08
CA TYR A 99 7.96 20.14 -17.24
C TYR A 99 7.08 19.94 -18.47
N GLY A 100 6.08 20.81 -18.67
CA GLY A 100 5.22 20.81 -19.86
C GLY A 100 6.03 20.91 -21.14
N ALA A 101 7.01 21.82 -21.20
CA ALA A 101 7.91 21.99 -22.33
C ALA A 101 8.70 20.72 -22.66
N LEU A 102 9.26 20.05 -21.65
CA LEU A 102 10.00 18.80 -21.83
C LEU A 102 9.10 17.63 -22.28
N TYR A 103 7.94 17.49 -21.63
CA TYR A 103 7.04 16.35 -21.84
C TYR A 103 6.30 16.45 -23.18
N PHE A 104 5.72 17.61 -23.48
CA PHE A 104 4.95 17.82 -24.70
C PHE A 104 5.84 18.20 -25.89
N GLY A 105 7.00 18.83 -25.65
CA GLY A 105 7.94 19.21 -26.72
C GLY A 105 8.56 18.02 -27.44
N GLY A 106 8.83 16.92 -26.73
CA GLY A 106 9.27 15.68 -27.37
C GLY A 106 8.22 15.11 -28.33
N ALA A 107 6.93 15.21 -27.99
CA ALA A 107 5.82 14.70 -28.81
C ALA A 107 5.57 15.47 -30.11
N VAL A 108 6.15 16.66 -30.25
CA VAL A 108 6.02 17.52 -31.44
C VAL A 108 7.39 17.89 -32.03
N ASN A 109 8.45 17.17 -31.64
CA ASN A 109 9.83 17.38 -32.08
C ASN A 109 10.29 18.85 -31.99
N ALA A 110 10.01 19.50 -30.86
CA ALA A 110 10.32 20.92 -30.64
C ALA A 110 11.75 21.15 -30.14
N ASN A 111 12.29 22.35 -30.38
CA ASN A 111 13.37 22.90 -29.55
C ASN A 111 12.82 23.21 -28.15
N ILE A 112 13.52 22.85 -27.08
CA ILE A 112 13.02 22.96 -25.69
C ILE A 112 13.89 23.87 -24.82
N LEU A 113 13.28 24.86 -24.15
CA LEU A 113 13.91 25.67 -23.10
C LEU A 113 13.17 25.48 -21.77
N ALA A 114 13.81 24.78 -20.83
CA ALA A 114 13.22 24.42 -19.54
C ALA A 114 13.95 25.06 -18.37
N MET A 115 13.26 25.88 -17.57
CA MET A 115 13.84 26.55 -16.39
C MET A 115 13.29 25.97 -15.09
N SER A 116 14.16 25.39 -14.26
CA SER A 116 13.82 24.67 -13.02
C SER A 116 12.67 23.67 -13.20
N PRO A 117 12.77 22.74 -14.17
CA PRO A 117 11.70 21.79 -14.46
C PRO A 117 11.35 20.95 -13.24
N ARG A 118 10.06 20.94 -12.89
CA ARG A 118 9.55 20.14 -11.77
C ARG A 118 8.08 19.84 -11.96
N ILE A 119 7.68 18.63 -11.62
CA ILE A 119 6.27 18.22 -11.57
C ILE A 119 5.92 17.70 -10.16
N PRO A 120 5.23 18.50 -9.33
CA PRO A 120 4.80 18.05 -8.01
C PRO A 120 3.90 16.80 -8.02
N ALA A 121 3.21 16.53 -9.12
CA ALA A 121 2.39 15.33 -9.27
C ALA A 121 3.21 14.04 -9.27
N HIS A 122 4.48 14.11 -9.72
CA HIS A 122 5.34 12.95 -9.86
C HIS A 122 5.61 12.30 -8.50
N PRO A 123 5.53 10.97 -8.36
CA PRO A 123 5.46 10.32 -7.04
C PRO A 123 6.72 10.51 -6.18
N VAL A 124 7.90 10.47 -6.81
CA VAL A 124 9.16 10.74 -6.11
C VAL A 124 9.26 12.20 -5.70
N ILE A 125 8.86 13.12 -6.58
CA ILE A 125 8.94 14.56 -6.32
C ILE A 125 7.93 14.95 -5.24
N ASN A 126 6.74 14.37 -5.27
CA ASN A 126 5.71 14.53 -4.25
C ASN A 126 6.23 14.12 -2.86
N LYS A 127 7.02 13.05 -2.74
CA LYS A 127 7.63 12.65 -1.44
C LYS A 127 8.73 13.58 -0.97
N LEU A 128 9.46 14.19 -1.91
CA LEU A 128 10.48 15.18 -1.60
C LEU A 128 9.87 16.56 -1.25
N MET A 129 8.55 16.72 -1.41
CA MET A 129 7.83 17.96 -1.11
C MET A 129 6.86 17.72 0.05
N ASP A 130 6.82 18.61 1.05
CA ASP A 130 5.91 18.49 2.20
C ASP A 130 4.41 18.66 1.83
N SER A 131 3.77 17.69 1.16
CA SER A 131 2.31 17.60 0.90
C SER A 131 1.61 18.89 0.40
N ARG A 132 2.38 19.79 -0.25
CA ARG A 132 1.98 21.19 -0.52
C ARG A 132 0.90 21.33 -1.60
N PHE A 133 0.71 20.28 -2.41
CA PHE A 133 -0.20 20.26 -3.54
C PHE A 133 -1.20 19.12 -3.36
N LYS A 134 -2.50 19.39 -3.60
CA LYS A 134 -3.54 18.36 -3.68
C LYS A 134 -3.28 17.51 -4.92
N ASN A 135 -2.35 16.58 -4.80
CA ASN A 135 -1.90 15.74 -5.89
C ASN A 135 -3.01 14.74 -6.23
N LYS A 136 -3.57 14.82 -7.43
CA LYS A 136 -4.50 13.81 -7.98
C LYS A 136 -3.75 12.63 -8.62
N GLY A 137 -2.47 12.52 -8.27
CA GLY A 137 -1.47 11.56 -8.68
C GLY A 137 -0.95 11.73 -10.11
N PHE A 138 0.10 10.96 -10.43
CA PHE A 138 0.84 11.02 -11.68
C PHE A 138 0.29 10.02 -12.70
N LYS A 139 -0.20 10.54 -13.84
CA LYS A 139 -0.83 9.81 -14.94
C LYS A 139 -0.02 9.83 -16.23
N HIS A 140 0.99 10.69 -16.32
CA HIS A 140 1.85 10.76 -17.49
C HIS A 140 2.79 9.54 -17.50
N LYS A 141 3.24 9.15 -18.70
CA LYS A 141 4.40 8.25 -18.83
C LYS A 141 5.63 8.93 -18.23
N GLU A 142 6.58 8.13 -17.75
CA GLU A 142 7.89 8.66 -17.36
C GLU A 142 8.55 9.37 -18.55
N LEU A 143 9.32 10.42 -18.29
CA LEU A 143 9.86 11.26 -19.36
C LEU A 143 10.73 10.45 -20.34
N HIS A 144 11.56 9.54 -19.83
CA HIS A 144 12.41 8.65 -20.63
C HIS A 144 11.64 7.54 -21.38
N GLN A 145 10.35 7.34 -21.07
CA GLN A 145 9.44 6.41 -21.77
C GLN A 145 8.51 7.14 -22.74
N SER A 146 8.64 8.47 -22.83
CA SER A 146 7.82 9.32 -23.68
C SER A 146 8.58 9.64 -24.97
N ALA A 147 7.88 10.19 -25.97
CA ALA A 147 8.56 10.70 -27.16
C ALA A 147 9.55 11.80 -26.75
N ILE A 148 10.78 11.72 -27.25
CA ILE A 148 11.84 12.70 -27.04
C ILE A 148 12.11 13.45 -28.35
N THR A 149 12.56 14.69 -28.23
CA THR A 149 12.96 15.51 -29.40
C THR A 149 14.38 15.20 -29.83
N GLU A 150 14.65 15.30 -31.12
CA GLU A 150 16.02 15.29 -31.69
C GLU A 150 16.59 16.72 -31.83
N LYS A 151 15.81 17.73 -31.46
CA LYS A 151 16.18 19.15 -31.54
C LYS A 151 16.91 19.61 -30.28
N ARG A 152 17.31 20.88 -30.29
CA ARG A 152 18.06 21.50 -29.20
C ARG A 152 17.24 21.55 -27.90
N VAL A 153 17.86 21.12 -26.80
CA VAL A 153 17.27 21.15 -25.45
C VAL A 153 18.19 21.92 -24.52
N CYS A 154 17.68 22.97 -23.87
CA CYS A 154 18.39 23.78 -22.89
C CYS A 154 17.67 23.70 -21.52
N VAL A 155 18.40 23.34 -20.47
CA VAL A 155 17.86 23.14 -19.13
C VAL A 155 18.60 24.00 -18.12
N PHE A 156 17.90 24.93 -17.47
CA PHE A 156 18.43 25.75 -16.38
C PHE A 156 17.99 25.18 -15.04
N PHE A 157 18.91 25.06 -14.08
CA PHE A 157 18.61 24.60 -12.72
C PHE A 157 19.66 25.13 -11.73
N ASP A 158 19.38 25.07 -10.42
CA ASP A 158 20.38 25.31 -9.38
C ASP A 158 20.84 23.95 -8.82
N GLU A 159 22.14 23.67 -8.93
CA GLU A 159 22.74 22.41 -8.45
C GLU A 159 22.66 22.25 -6.92
N LYS A 160 22.54 23.35 -6.17
CA LYS A 160 22.36 23.33 -4.72
C LYS A 160 20.90 23.11 -4.32
N ASN A 161 19.95 23.32 -5.23
CA ASN A 161 18.56 22.95 -4.98
C ASN A 161 18.37 21.43 -5.14
N TYR A 162 18.32 20.72 -4.00
CA TYR A 162 18.26 19.26 -3.98
C TYR A 162 17.14 18.66 -4.83
N ILE A 163 15.93 19.23 -4.81
CA ILE A 163 14.78 18.68 -5.52
C ILE A 163 14.93 18.88 -7.04
N ASP A 164 15.36 20.07 -7.49
CA ASP A 164 15.59 20.33 -8.91
C ASP A 164 16.76 19.50 -9.43
N ARG A 165 17.88 19.45 -8.70
CA ARG A 165 19.01 18.59 -9.04
C ARG A 165 18.59 17.13 -9.14
N TYR A 166 17.81 16.63 -8.19
CA TYR A 166 17.29 15.27 -8.24
C TYR A 166 16.45 15.04 -9.50
N TYR A 167 15.54 15.96 -9.80
CA TYR A 167 14.68 15.83 -10.97
C TYR A 167 15.50 15.84 -12.28
N VAL A 168 16.48 16.73 -12.37
CA VAL A 168 17.40 16.83 -13.51
C VAL A 168 18.24 15.56 -13.65
N ASP A 169 18.91 15.12 -12.59
CA ASP A 169 19.86 14.00 -12.63
C ASP A 169 19.18 12.66 -12.94
N PHE A 170 17.97 12.43 -12.41
CA PHE A 170 17.32 11.11 -12.46
C PHE A 170 16.19 10.99 -13.49
N PHE A 171 15.66 12.09 -14.01
CA PHE A 171 14.59 12.03 -15.02
C PHE A 171 15.01 12.71 -16.32
N ILE A 172 15.58 13.92 -16.23
CA ILE A 172 15.87 14.70 -17.44
C ILE A 172 17.14 14.21 -18.12
N LYS A 173 18.25 14.01 -17.40
CA LYS A 173 19.49 13.47 -17.99
C LYS A 173 19.33 12.05 -18.53
N VAL A 174 18.37 11.30 -18.00
CA VAL A 174 18.03 9.97 -18.53
C VAL A 174 17.32 10.07 -19.87
N ALA A 175 16.43 11.06 -20.05
CA ALA A 175 15.70 11.26 -21.29
C ALA A 175 16.49 12.08 -22.34
N TYR A 176 17.29 13.04 -21.89
CA TYR A 176 17.99 14.04 -22.69
C TYR A 176 19.47 14.17 -22.25
N PRO A 177 20.28 13.11 -22.35
CA PRO A 177 21.66 13.11 -21.85
C PRO A 177 22.54 14.19 -22.47
N ASP A 178 22.29 14.54 -23.74
CA ASP A 178 23.08 15.48 -24.54
C ASP A 178 22.51 16.92 -24.52
N ALA A 179 21.59 17.25 -23.61
CA ALA A 179 21.05 18.59 -23.47
C ALA A 179 22.09 19.61 -22.95
N GLU A 180 21.86 20.89 -23.27
CA GLU A 180 22.63 22.02 -22.72
C GLU A 180 22.17 22.30 -21.28
N TYR A 181 22.99 21.93 -20.31
CA TYR A 181 22.71 22.15 -18.88
C TYR A 181 23.38 23.43 -18.36
N HIS A 182 22.56 24.34 -17.86
CA HIS A 182 22.99 25.63 -17.30
C HIS A 182 22.74 25.66 -15.79
N ALA A 183 23.81 25.55 -15.00
CA ALA A 183 23.76 25.68 -13.55
C ALA A 183 23.76 27.16 -13.15
N LEU A 184 22.71 27.62 -12.46
CA LEU A 184 22.61 28.97 -11.90
C LEU A 184 22.77 28.92 -10.39
N ASP A 185 23.94 29.36 -9.94
CA ASP A 185 24.32 29.40 -8.53
C ASP A 185 23.41 30.36 -7.73
N ASN A 186 22.94 29.94 -6.56
CA ASN A 186 22.08 30.71 -5.64
C ASN A 186 20.67 31.08 -6.17
N ALA A 187 20.22 30.50 -7.28
CA ALA A 187 18.89 30.77 -7.84
C ALA A 187 17.75 30.00 -7.13
N GLY A 188 18.09 28.95 -6.37
CA GLY A 188 17.15 28.00 -5.81
C GLY A 188 16.24 27.39 -6.89
N HIS A 189 14.95 27.26 -6.58
CA HIS A 189 13.95 26.79 -7.56
C HIS A 189 13.61 27.84 -8.65
N TYR A 190 14.11 29.07 -8.54
CA TYR A 190 13.61 30.21 -9.31
C TYR A 190 14.59 30.70 -10.39
N THR A 191 15.14 29.79 -11.20
CA THR A 191 16.12 30.12 -12.26
C THR A 191 15.65 31.17 -13.26
N ALA A 192 14.41 31.07 -13.73
CA ALA A 192 13.80 32.09 -14.60
C ALA A 192 13.77 33.47 -13.91
N ARG A 193 13.51 33.49 -12.60
CA ARG A 193 13.52 34.73 -11.82
C ARG A 193 14.93 35.25 -11.61
N ALA A 194 15.91 34.38 -11.39
CA ALA A 194 17.30 34.77 -11.24
C ALA A 194 17.84 35.47 -12.50
N LEU A 195 17.52 34.93 -13.68
CA LEU A 195 17.81 35.58 -14.95
C LEU A 195 17.07 36.93 -15.09
N LEU A 196 15.83 37.03 -14.60
CA LEU A 196 15.07 38.28 -14.64
C LEU A 196 15.69 39.36 -13.75
N GLU A 197 16.07 39.03 -12.52
CA GLU A 197 16.74 39.97 -11.60
C GLU A 197 18.10 40.42 -12.14
N SER A 198 18.77 39.55 -12.90
CA SER A 198 20.04 39.86 -13.56
C SER A 198 19.87 40.68 -14.86
N GLY A 199 18.64 40.85 -15.35
CA GLY A 199 18.36 41.53 -16.63
C GLY A 199 18.55 40.66 -17.88
N GLU A 200 18.80 39.36 -17.72
CA GLU A 200 19.22 38.43 -18.78
C GLU A 200 18.07 37.61 -19.38
N LEU A 201 16.95 37.44 -18.66
CA LEU A 201 15.88 36.50 -19.06
C LEU A 201 15.38 36.71 -20.50
N LYS A 202 15.20 37.99 -20.90
CA LYS A 202 14.74 38.34 -22.24
C LYS A 202 15.74 37.91 -23.30
N GLN A 203 17.02 38.18 -23.09
CA GLN A 203 18.07 37.87 -24.05
C GLN A 203 18.28 36.36 -24.20
N VAL A 204 18.25 35.62 -23.09
CA VAL A 204 18.31 34.15 -23.08
C VAL A 204 17.20 33.54 -23.93
N ALA A 205 15.95 33.97 -23.74
CA ALA A 205 14.82 33.47 -24.51
C ALA A 205 14.90 33.85 -26.00
N VAL A 206 15.32 35.08 -26.33
CA VAL A 206 15.49 35.52 -27.73
C VAL A 206 16.60 34.74 -28.43
N ASN A 207 17.77 34.58 -27.80
CA ASN A 207 18.86 33.79 -28.34
C ASN A 207 18.44 32.34 -28.59
N PHE A 208 17.67 31.77 -27.67
CA PHE A 208 17.12 30.44 -27.84
C PHE A 208 16.17 30.34 -29.05
N PHE A 209 15.22 31.26 -29.21
CA PHE A 209 14.30 31.28 -30.37
C PHE A 209 15.01 31.55 -31.70
N GLN A 210 16.15 32.23 -31.67
CA GLN A 210 17.00 32.45 -32.85
C GLN A 210 17.95 31.28 -33.12
N ASN A 211 17.91 30.25 -32.28
CA ASN A 211 18.82 29.11 -32.30
C ASN A 211 20.31 29.50 -32.25
N THR A 212 20.62 30.57 -31.50
CA THR A 212 22.00 31.04 -31.28
C THR A 212 22.51 30.60 -29.91
N LYS A 213 23.84 30.69 -29.73
CA LYS A 213 24.48 30.37 -28.44
C LYS A 213 23.89 31.25 -27.33
N ILE A 214 23.59 30.64 -26.19
CA ILE A 214 23.06 31.35 -25.02
C ILE A 214 24.24 31.81 -24.15
N GLU A 215 24.32 33.12 -23.93
CA GLU A 215 25.28 33.77 -23.04
C GLU A 215 24.50 34.66 -22.07
N TYR A 216 24.93 34.72 -20.81
CA TYR A 216 24.27 35.48 -19.74
C TYR A 216 25.25 35.80 -18.62
N ILE A 217 25.02 36.90 -17.88
CA ILE A 217 25.77 37.27 -16.68
C ILE A 217 24.83 37.35 -15.49
N ILE A 218 25.14 36.60 -14.42
CA ILE A 218 24.30 36.53 -13.22
C ILE A 218 24.71 37.58 -12.18
N ASP A 219 23.75 38.39 -11.73
CA ASP A 219 23.90 39.35 -10.63
C ASP A 219 23.51 38.67 -9.30
N LYS A 220 24.49 38.06 -8.63
CA LYS A 220 24.29 37.27 -7.41
C LYS A 220 23.65 38.09 -6.28
N GLU A 221 24.03 39.36 -6.13
CA GLU A 221 23.53 40.22 -5.04
C GLU A 221 22.04 40.51 -5.21
N LYS A 222 21.60 40.87 -6.43
CA LYS A 222 20.16 41.10 -6.69
C LYS A 222 19.31 39.84 -6.47
N ILE A 223 19.83 38.67 -6.83
CA ILE A 223 19.14 37.39 -6.63
C ILE A 223 18.95 37.12 -5.14
N LEU A 224 20.00 37.29 -4.35
CA LEU A 224 19.97 37.07 -2.91
C LEU A 224 19.09 38.11 -2.19
N ASP A 225 19.08 39.36 -2.64
CA ASP A 225 18.16 40.40 -2.15
C ASP A 225 16.70 40.03 -2.41
N TRP A 226 16.40 39.51 -3.60
CA TRP A 226 15.06 39.04 -3.95
C TRP A 226 14.63 37.86 -3.06
N HIS A 227 15.49 36.86 -2.86
CA HIS A 227 15.19 35.73 -1.96
C HIS A 227 14.92 36.21 -0.54
N LEU A 228 15.70 37.17 -0.03
CA LEU A 228 15.53 37.72 1.31
C LEU A 228 14.18 38.44 1.47
N ASP A 229 13.83 39.34 0.54
CA ASP A 229 12.53 40.03 0.55
C ASP A 229 11.36 39.05 0.46
N LYS A 230 11.44 38.07 -0.45
CA LYS A 230 10.38 37.07 -0.64
C LYS A 230 10.24 36.13 0.55
N ALA A 231 11.34 35.67 1.13
CA ALA A 231 11.32 34.83 2.32
C ALA A 231 10.63 35.56 3.48
N ARG A 232 10.98 36.83 3.75
CA ARG A 232 10.32 37.64 4.79
C ARG A 232 8.81 37.77 4.57
N LYS A 233 8.39 38.11 3.34
CA LYS A 233 6.96 38.25 3.00
C LYS A 233 6.20 36.93 3.17
N ARG A 234 6.79 35.79 2.77
CA ARG A 234 6.18 34.46 2.87
C ARG A 234 6.10 33.95 4.32
N VAL A 235 7.15 34.15 5.12
CA VAL A 235 7.11 33.83 6.56
C VAL A 235 6.07 34.69 7.27
N LYS A 236 5.99 36.00 6.97
CA LYS A 236 5.00 36.92 7.56
C LYS A 236 3.56 36.49 7.23
N SER A 237 3.28 36.15 5.97
CA SER A 237 1.95 35.72 5.49
C SER A 237 1.59 34.26 5.81
N GLY A 238 2.45 33.51 6.51
CA GLY A 238 2.17 32.12 6.88
C GLY A 238 2.31 31.12 5.72
N LYS A 239 2.85 31.52 4.57
CA LYS A 239 3.14 30.65 3.42
C LYS A 239 4.44 29.86 3.63
N LEU A 240 4.54 29.14 4.76
CA LEU A 240 5.76 28.46 5.23
C LEU A 240 6.32 27.49 4.18
N ALA A 241 5.46 26.72 3.55
CA ALA A 241 5.74 25.83 2.41
C ALA A 241 6.50 26.48 1.24
N HIS A 242 6.30 27.77 0.99
CA HIS A 242 7.00 28.53 -0.06
C HIS A 242 8.16 29.36 0.50
N ALA A 243 8.14 29.65 1.80
CA ALA A 243 9.21 30.40 2.46
C ALA A 243 10.51 29.60 2.47
N ILE A 244 10.41 28.29 2.70
CA ILE A 244 11.58 27.40 2.81
C ILE A 244 12.46 27.42 1.55
N GLU A 245 11.86 27.42 0.35
CA GLU A 245 12.63 27.44 -0.91
C GLU A 245 13.51 28.70 -1.06
N ASN A 246 13.10 29.84 -0.51
CA ASN A 246 13.92 31.05 -0.52
C ASN A 246 14.92 31.07 0.63
N ILE A 247 14.55 30.51 1.79
CA ILE A 247 15.43 30.42 2.95
C ILE A 247 16.60 29.48 2.66
N GLU A 248 16.34 28.34 2.02
CA GLU A 248 17.37 27.39 1.60
C GLU A 248 18.38 28.03 0.63
N ALA A 249 17.91 28.82 -0.35
CA ALA A 249 18.79 29.56 -1.25
C ALA A 249 19.74 30.50 -0.47
N LEU A 250 19.22 31.25 0.52
CA LEU A 250 20.01 32.14 1.39
C LEU A 250 20.96 31.39 2.32
N LEU A 251 20.55 30.22 2.83
CA LEU A 251 21.38 29.39 3.71
C LEU A 251 22.47 28.62 2.95
N SER A 252 22.28 28.43 1.65
CA SER A 252 23.25 27.80 0.75
C SER A 252 24.26 28.80 0.14
N SER A 253 24.13 30.08 0.46
CA SER A 253 25.00 31.16 -0.01
C SER A 253 25.88 31.74 1.10
N GLU A 254 26.77 32.63 0.70
CA GLU A 254 27.60 33.46 1.57
C GLU A 254 26.80 34.28 2.61
N ARG A 255 25.49 34.49 2.38
CA ARG A 255 24.61 35.21 3.33
C ARG A 255 24.13 34.36 4.51
N ALA A 256 24.41 33.06 4.54
CA ALA A 256 24.02 32.17 5.65
C ALA A 256 24.54 32.64 7.03
N SER A 257 25.66 33.37 7.05
CA SER A 257 26.26 33.93 8.27
C SER A 257 25.63 35.25 8.71
N GLN A 258 24.88 35.94 7.84
CA GLN A 258 24.27 37.23 8.15
C GLN A 258 23.17 37.06 9.21
N GLU A 259 23.19 37.94 10.22
CA GLU A 259 22.24 37.94 11.33
C GLU A 259 20.78 37.92 10.84
N ILE A 260 20.50 38.74 9.82
CA ILE A 260 19.15 38.88 9.27
C ILE A 260 18.60 37.61 8.59
N VAL A 261 19.49 36.74 8.08
CA VAL A 261 19.12 35.43 7.51
C VAL A 261 18.89 34.42 8.63
N ARG A 262 19.72 34.43 9.67
CA ARG A 262 19.57 33.56 10.85
C ARG A 262 18.28 33.85 11.62
N GLU A 263 17.95 35.13 11.82
CA GLU A 263 16.68 35.55 12.44
C GLU A 263 15.47 35.07 11.64
N LEU A 264 15.55 35.17 10.31
CA LEU A 264 14.48 34.73 9.41
C LEU A 264 14.28 33.21 9.46
N ALA A 265 15.38 32.43 9.48
CA ALA A 265 15.34 30.97 9.62
C ALA A 265 14.78 30.56 10.99
N ALA A 266 15.18 31.23 12.08
CA ALA A 266 14.65 30.98 13.42
C ALA A 266 13.15 31.30 13.52
N SER A 267 12.72 32.41 12.89
CA SER A 267 11.30 32.80 12.81
C SER A 267 10.46 31.77 12.05
N TYR A 268 10.99 31.25 10.94
CA TYR A 268 10.39 30.15 10.20
C TYR A 268 10.26 28.89 11.06
N GLN A 269 11.34 28.45 11.71
CA GLN A 269 11.37 27.25 12.57
C GLN A 269 10.34 27.35 13.71
N LYS A 270 10.25 28.51 14.37
CA LYS A 270 9.27 28.75 15.45
C LYS A 270 7.82 28.57 14.98
N LYS A 271 7.50 28.98 13.74
CA LYS A 271 6.15 28.83 13.18
C LYS A 271 5.84 27.39 12.78
N VAL A 272 6.79 26.68 12.17
CA VAL A 272 6.64 25.26 11.81
C VAL A 272 6.44 24.39 13.05
N THR A 273 7.23 24.59 14.11
CA THR A 273 7.08 23.84 15.36
C THR A 273 5.71 24.05 16.02
N ARG A 274 5.11 25.24 15.89
CA ARG A 274 3.75 25.49 16.38
C ARG A 274 2.69 24.75 15.57
N GLN A 275 2.87 24.65 14.25
CA GLN A 275 1.96 23.93 13.35
C GLN A 275 2.03 22.41 13.58
N ILE A 276 3.23 21.83 13.72
CA ILE A 276 3.39 20.39 14.02
C ILE A 276 2.76 20.03 15.38
N LYS A 277 2.88 20.91 16.38
CA LYS A 277 2.24 20.70 17.69
C LYS A 277 0.71 20.73 17.65
N SER A 278 0.09 21.45 16.70
CA SER A 278 -1.38 21.39 16.54
C SER A 278 -1.83 20.09 15.87
N ASP A 279 -1.05 19.57 14.91
CA ASP A 279 -1.39 18.37 14.14
C ASP A 279 -1.13 17.07 14.94
N SER A 280 -0.17 17.09 15.87
CA SER A 280 0.20 15.95 16.73
C SER A 280 -0.80 15.60 17.86
N LYS A 281 -1.96 16.26 17.95
CA LYS A 281 -2.99 15.92 18.96
C LYS A 281 -3.73 14.59 18.70
N GLN A 282 -3.46 13.90 17.58
CA GLN A 282 -3.77 12.48 17.43
C GLN A 282 -2.55 11.64 17.84
N LYS A 283 -2.58 11.08 19.05
CA LYS A 283 -1.60 10.07 19.51
C LYS A 283 -1.68 8.85 18.57
N LYS A 284 -0.63 8.55 17.81
CA LYS A 284 -0.42 7.18 17.30
C LYS A 284 -0.07 6.30 18.50
N SER A 285 -0.93 5.35 18.85
CA SER A 285 -0.57 4.25 19.74
C SER A 285 0.51 3.39 19.07
N SER A 286 1.38 2.75 19.86
CA SER A 286 2.26 1.71 19.33
C SER A 286 1.42 0.63 18.65
N PRO A 287 1.90 0.00 17.55
CA PRO A 287 1.20 -1.11 16.92
C PRO A 287 0.87 -2.20 17.94
N GLU A 288 -0.30 -2.80 17.83
CA GLU A 288 -0.65 -3.97 18.64
C GLU A 288 0.23 -5.16 18.23
N MET A 289 0.69 -5.94 19.22
CA MET A 289 1.49 -7.13 18.97
C MET A 289 0.58 -8.33 18.91
N HIS A 290 0.59 -9.04 17.78
CA HIS A 290 -0.30 -10.16 17.55
C HIS A 290 0.42 -11.50 17.77
N PRO A 291 -0.25 -12.48 18.39
CA PRO A 291 0.32 -13.81 18.58
C PRO A 291 0.57 -14.50 17.24
N ILE A 292 1.65 -15.27 17.17
CA ILE A 292 1.98 -16.11 16.02
C ILE A 292 1.09 -17.35 16.03
N ILE A 293 0.58 -17.73 14.86
CA ILE A 293 -0.13 -19.00 14.67
C ILE A 293 0.72 -20.20 15.14
N LYS A 294 0.12 -21.05 15.98
CA LYS A 294 0.77 -22.24 16.55
C LYS A 294 0.82 -23.38 15.53
N LYS A 295 1.76 -24.31 15.73
CA LYS A 295 1.86 -25.55 14.93
C LYS A 295 0.58 -26.40 14.99
N SER A 296 -0.05 -26.49 16.17
CA SER A 296 -1.33 -27.18 16.35
C SER A 296 -2.48 -26.51 15.59
N GLU A 297 -2.50 -25.18 15.53
CA GLU A 297 -3.50 -24.40 14.79
C GLU A 297 -3.32 -24.58 13.29
N LYS A 298 -2.08 -24.54 12.76
CA LYS A 298 -1.78 -24.87 11.35
C LYS A 298 -2.26 -26.27 10.97
N LYS A 299 -1.91 -27.28 11.78
CA LYS A 299 -2.35 -28.66 11.55
C LYS A 299 -3.88 -28.78 11.54
N ARG A 300 -4.57 -28.07 12.45
CA ARG A 300 -6.03 -28.05 12.51
C ARG A 300 -6.64 -27.43 11.23
N LEU A 301 -6.03 -26.40 10.67
CA LEU A 301 -6.46 -25.82 9.38
C LEU A 301 -6.28 -26.81 8.22
N GLU A 302 -5.16 -27.54 8.17
CA GLU A 302 -4.87 -28.56 7.15
C GLU A 302 -5.84 -29.76 7.21
N GLU A 303 -6.30 -30.14 8.41
CA GLU A 303 -7.28 -31.21 8.62
C GLU A 303 -8.73 -30.74 8.49
N GLY A 304 -8.98 -29.43 8.46
CA GLY A 304 -10.29 -28.82 8.40
C GLY A 304 -10.96 -28.92 7.02
N VAL A 305 -12.29 -28.86 7.00
CA VAL A 305 -13.04 -28.67 5.74
C VAL A 305 -13.09 -27.19 5.42
N CYS A 306 -12.60 -26.80 4.25
CA CYS A 306 -12.45 -25.40 3.84
C CYS A 306 -13.57 -24.99 2.87
N LEU A 307 -14.48 -24.13 3.32
CA LEU A 307 -15.41 -23.44 2.42
C LEU A 307 -14.81 -22.09 2.04
N SER A 308 -15.11 -21.56 0.86
CA SER A 308 -14.81 -20.17 0.54
C SER A 308 -16.02 -19.35 0.17
N PHE A 309 -15.96 -18.06 0.49
CA PHE A 309 -16.97 -17.08 0.11
C PHE A 309 -16.32 -15.79 -0.39
N VAL A 310 -16.86 -15.30 -1.50
CA VAL A 310 -16.52 -14.01 -2.09
C VAL A 310 -17.80 -13.22 -2.31
N GLY A 311 -17.69 -11.89 -2.43
CA GLY A 311 -18.85 -11.03 -2.67
C GLY A 311 -19.25 -11.00 -4.14
N SER A 312 -19.77 -9.87 -4.57
CA SER A 312 -20.39 -9.68 -5.88
C SER A 312 -19.49 -10.05 -7.07
N LEU A 313 -19.94 -11.03 -7.85
CA LEU A 313 -19.48 -11.35 -9.19
C LEU A 313 -20.25 -10.47 -10.20
N ILE A 314 -20.06 -9.15 -10.12
CA ILE A 314 -20.85 -8.17 -10.87
C ILE A 314 -20.13 -7.70 -12.15
N LEU A 315 -20.82 -7.73 -13.29
CA LEU A 315 -20.31 -7.18 -14.55
C LEU A 315 -21.04 -5.88 -14.91
N PHE A 316 -20.32 -4.76 -14.78
CA PHE A 316 -20.75 -3.50 -15.33
C PHE A 316 -20.47 -3.40 -16.83
N ARG A 317 -21.04 -2.37 -17.48
CA ARG A 317 -20.94 -2.18 -18.94
C ARG A 317 -19.51 -2.31 -19.48
N ASP A 318 -18.55 -1.60 -18.88
CA ASP A 318 -17.18 -1.57 -19.41
C ASP A 318 -16.47 -2.93 -19.29
N GLN A 319 -16.80 -3.73 -18.27
CA GLN A 319 -16.28 -5.10 -18.15
C GLN A 319 -16.79 -5.98 -19.29
N VAL A 320 -18.09 -5.88 -19.62
CA VAL A 320 -18.69 -6.63 -20.72
C VAL A 320 -18.10 -6.19 -22.07
N LEU A 321 -17.97 -4.88 -22.30
CA LEU A 321 -17.42 -4.34 -23.55
C LEU A 321 -15.96 -4.73 -23.76
N ASN A 322 -15.14 -4.73 -22.72
CA ASN A 322 -13.72 -5.07 -22.84
C ASN A 322 -13.48 -6.57 -22.98
N ALA A 323 -14.40 -7.41 -22.52
CA ALA A 323 -14.35 -8.87 -22.70
C ALA A 323 -14.70 -9.31 -24.13
N TYR A 324 -15.33 -8.44 -24.93
CA TYR A 324 -15.79 -8.79 -26.27
C TYR A 324 -14.66 -8.79 -27.30
N ASP A 325 -14.47 -9.93 -27.98
CA ASP A 325 -13.58 -10.06 -29.13
C ASP A 325 -14.38 -9.91 -30.44
N PRO A 326 -14.18 -8.82 -31.21
CA PRO A 326 -14.91 -8.58 -32.45
C PRO A 326 -14.53 -9.54 -33.58
N ALA A 327 -13.36 -10.19 -33.53
CA ALA A 327 -12.93 -11.13 -34.56
C ALA A 327 -13.66 -12.48 -34.44
N THR A 328 -13.83 -12.96 -33.21
CA THR A 328 -14.52 -14.23 -32.93
C THR A 328 -16.01 -14.05 -32.59
N LYS A 329 -16.45 -12.82 -32.29
CA LYS A 329 -17.78 -12.49 -31.77
C LYS A 329 -18.11 -13.23 -30.48
N THR A 330 -17.11 -13.38 -29.61
CA THR A 330 -17.25 -14.07 -28.32
C THR A 330 -16.81 -13.16 -27.17
N TYR A 331 -17.18 -13.52 -25.94
CA TYR A 331 -16.78 -12.83 -24.72
C TYR A 331 -15.81 -13.70 -23.91
N GLU A 332 -14.71 -13.10 -23.48
CA GLU A 332 -13.63 -13.74 -22.73
C GLU A 332 -13.52 -13.10 -21.33
N PHE A 333 -13.70 -13.90 -20.27
CA PHE A 333 -13.67 -13.43 -18.88
C PHE A 333 -12.61 -14.13 -18.00
N SER A 334 -11.85 -15.10 -18.52
CA SER A 334 -10.89 -15.88 -17.73
C SER A 334 -9.82 -15.04 -17.00
N PRO A 335 -9.27 -13.94 -17.58
CA PRO A 335 -8.27 -13.08 -16.96
C PRO A 335 -8.73 -12.43 -15.67
N MET A 336 -10.05 -12.26 -15.48
CA MET A 336 -10.62 -11.69 -14.25
C MET A 336 -10.29 -12.57 -13.03
N PHE A 337 -10.13 -13.88 -13.25
CA PHE A 337 -9.95 -14.89 -12.20
C PHE A 337 -8.53 -15.42 -12.06
N THR A 338 -7.59 -15.05 -12.94
CA THR A 338 -6.25 -15.64 -13.04
C THR A 338 -5.52 -15.74 -11.69
N TYR A 339 -5.54 -14.68 -10.88
CA TYR A 339 -4.76 -14.61 -9.63
C TYR A 339 -5.49 -15.22 -8.42
N VAL A 340 -6.81 -15.37 -8.50
CA VAL A 340 -7.63 -15.95 -7.43
C VAL A 340 -7.84 -17.45 -7.59
N LYS A 341 -7.57 -18.02 -8.78
CA LYS A 341 -7.66 -19.47 -9.05
C LYS A 341 -6.88 -20.32 -8.03
N LYS A 342 -5.69 -19.88 -7.57
CA LYS A 342 -4.93 -20.60 -6.54
C LYS A 342 -5.69 -20.71 -5.22
N HIS A 343 -6.44 -19.68 -4.83
CA HIS A 343 -7.20 -19.65 -3.59
C HIS A 343 -8.54 -20.39 -3.70
N LEU A 344 -9.14 -20.40 -4.90
CA LEU A 344 -10.31 -21.24 -5.20
C LEU A 344 -9.95 -22.74 -5.15
N ALA A 345 -8.78 -23.12 -5.64
CA ALA A 345 -8.31 -24.50 -5.62
C ALA A 345 -8.01 -25.06 -4.21
N GLU A 346 -7.85 -24.18 -3.21
CA GLU A 346 -7.69 -24.55 -1.80
C GLU A 346 -9.04 -24.84 -1.11
N SER A 347 -10.15 -24.48 -1.74
CA SER A 347 -11.48 -24.68 -1.19
C SER A 347 -12.01 -26.09 -1.51
N ASP A 348 -12.63 -26.72 -0.52
CA ASP A 348 -13.44 -27.92 -0.73
C ASP A 348 -14.81 -27.60 -1.34
N PHE A 349 -15.26 -26.35 -1.16
CA PHE A 349 -16.48 -25.82 -1.77
C PHE A 349 -16.42 -24.29 -1.86
N ALA A 350 -16.43 -23.76 -3.08
CA ALA A 350 -16.32 -22.32 -3.32
C ALA A 350 -17.68 -21.68 -3.68
N MET A 351 -18.03 -20.63 -2.92
CA MET A 351 -19.28 -19.88 -3.05
C MET A 351 -19.04 -18.42 -3.45
N GLY A 352 -19.98 -17.84 -4.20
CA GLY A 352 -20.00 -16.42 -4.53
C GLY A 352 -21.41 -15.86 -4.76
N VAL A 353 -21.51 -14.55 -4.98
CA VAL A 353 -22.79 -13.87 -5.26
C VAL A 353 -22.85 -13.53 -6.74
N PHE A 354 -23.67 -14.23 -7.52
CA PHE A 354 -23.82 -13.99 -8.96
C PHE A 354 -24.81 -12.85 -9.19
N GLU A 355 -24.38 -11.61 -8.91
CA GLU A 355 -25.25 -10.43 -8.78
C GLU A 355 -25.69 -9.84 -10.13
N GLY A 356 -26.45 -10.60 -10.90
CA GLY A 356 -27.07 -10.16 -12.15
C GLY A 356 -27.60 -11.32 -12.99
N PRO A 357 -28.55 -11.06 -13.90
CA PRO A 357 -29.10 -12.10 -14.76
C PRO A 357 -28.17 -12.43 -15.93
N THR A 358 -28.27 -13.64 -16.48
CA THR A 358 -27.82 -14.02 -17.82
C THR A 358 -29.06 -14.24 -18.70
N ALA A 359 -29.73 -13.14 -19.06
CA ALA A 359 -31.00 -13.16 -19.80
C ALA A 359 -30.81 -13.23 -21.32
N GLY A 360 -29.57 -13.09 -21.80
CA GLY A 360 -29.20 -13.16 -23.21
C GLY A 360 -29.27 -11.81 -23.92
N GLU A 361 -28.71 -11.77 -25.13
CA GLU A 361 -28.48 -10.52 -25.90
C GLU A 361 -29.78 -9.75 -26.23
N LYS A 362 -30.93 -10.43 -26.30
CA LYS A 362 -32.23 -9.81 -26.59
C LYS A 362 -32.66 -8.73 -25.57
N TYR A 363 -32.11 -8.77 -24.36
CA TYR A 363 -32.38 -7.78 -23.30
C TYR A 363 -31.31 -6.69 -23.20
N GLU A 364 -30.34 -6.66 -24.12
CA GLU A 364 -29.09 -5.88 -24.03
C GLU A 364 -28.25 -6.26 -22.81
N TYR A 365 -26.92 -6.25 -22.94
CA TYR A 365 -26.04 -6.50 -21.79
C TYR A 365 -25.91 -5.24 -20.90
N SER A 366 -25.28 -5.39 -19.72
CA SER A 366 -25.19 -4.36 -18.68
C SER A 366 -25.02 -2.92 -19.20
N THR A 367 -25.88 -2.01 -18.75
CA THR A 367 -26.07 -0.69 -19.37
C THR A 367 -25.21 0.44 -18.79
N SER A 368 -24.72 0.32 -17.55
CA SER A 368 -24.03 1.38 -16.80
C SER A 368 -22.80 0.86 -16.02
N CYS A 369 -21.89 1.76 -15.67
CA CYS A 369 -20.74 1.51 -14.77
C CYS A 369 -20.96 1.98 -13.33
N TYR A 370 -22.22 2.30 -12.98
CA TYR A 370 -22.65 2.85 -11.71
C TYR A 370 -22.02 4.21 -11.36
N GLY A 371 -22.87 5.24 -11.19
CA GLY A 371 -22.41 6.62 -10.94
C GLY A 371 -22.03 7.42 -12.19
N ASP A 372 -22.33 6.91 -13.39
CA ASP A 372 -22.15 7.58 -14.69
C ASP A 372 -23.41 8.31 -15.20
N ALA A 373 -24.42 8.44 -14.32
CA ALA A 373 -25.72 9.07 -14.59
C ALA A 373 -26.60 8.35 -15.63
N LEU A 374 -26.28 7.09 -15.96
CA LEU A 374 -27.11 6.23 -16.80
C LEU A 374 -27.96 5.29 -15.94
N PRO A 375 -29.16 4.89 -16.41
CA PRO A 375 -29.94 3.83 -15.76
C PRO A 375 -29.11 2.54 -15.67
N LEU A 376 -29.07 1.93 -14.49
CA LEU A 376 -28.39 0.67 -14.28
C LEU A 376 -29.39 -0.49 -14.43
N THR A 377 -29.18 -1.27 -15.47
CA THR A 377 -29.76 -2.60 -15.66
C THR A 377 -28.59 -3.55 -15.91
N LEU A 378 -28.52 -4.65 -15.16
CA LEU A 378 -27.50 -5.68 -15.34
C LEU A 378 -28.01 -6.80 -16.22
N ASN A 379 -27.14 -7.30 -17.08
CA ASN A 379 -27.34 -8.53 -17.84
C ASN A 379 -25.99 -9.01 -18.37
N PHE A 380 -25.63 -10.24 -18.07
CA PHE A 380 -24.32 -10.81 -18.32
C PHE A 380 -24.36 -11.76 -19.52
N PRO A 381 -23.31 -11.83 -20.34
CA PRO A 381 -23.18 -12.88 -21.35
C PRO A 381 -23.12 -14.27 -20.71
N ASP A 382 -23.72 -15.27 -21.34
CA ASP A 382 -23.77 -16.65 -20.82
C ASP A 382 -22.38 -17.24 -20.57
N SER A 383 -21.37 -16.84 -21.36
CA SER A 383 -19.99 -17.27 -21.15
C SER A 383 -19.45 -16.87 -19.79
N TYR A 384 -19.97 -15.82 -19.15
CA TYR A 384 -19.53 -15.44 -17.80
C TYR A 384 -19.87 -16.51 -16.75
N ALA A 385 -21.07 -17.10 -16.80
CA ALA A 385 -21.44 -18.21 -15.91
C ALA A 385 -20.49 -19.41 -16.08
N ARG A 386 -20.11 -19.69 -17.33
CA ARG A 386 -19.13 -20.73 -17.66
C ARG A 386 -17.75 -20.40 -17.10
N GLU A 387 -17.28 -19.17 -17.24
CA GLU A 387 -15.97 -18.74 -16.71
C GLU A 387 -15.94 -18.74 -15.18
N VAL A 388 -17.04 -18.36 -14.51
CA VAL A 388 -17.18 -18.49 -13.05
C VAL A 388 -17.05 -19.97 -12.65
N LYS A 389 -17.73 -20.89 -13.34
CA LYS A 389 -17.58 -22.33 -13.07
C LYS A 389 -16.15 -22.82 -13.29
N GLN A 390 -15.54 -22.44 -14.41
CA GLN A 390 -14.17 -22.84 -14.77
C GLN A 390 -13.10 -22.23 -13.87
N ALA A 391 -13.36 -21.06 -13.27
CA ALA A 391 -12.48 -20.46 -12.27
C ALA A 391 -12.36 -21.31 -11.00
N GLY A 392 -13.36 -22.15 -10.72
CA GLY A 392 -13.39 -23.06 -9.57
C GLY A 392 -14.53 -22.81 -8.59
N PHE A 393 -15.55 -22.03 -8.95
CA PHE A 393 -16.75 -21.88 -8.12
C PHE A 393 -17.65 -23.12 -8.20
N ASP A 394 -18.13 -23.57 -7.06
CA ASP A 394 -19.05 -24.71 -6.97
C ASP A 394 -20.50 -24.27 -6.90
N PHE A 395 -20.73 -23.12 -6.26
CA PHE A 395 -22.05 -22.62 -5.93
C PHE A 395 -22.13 -21.09 -6.03
N VAL A 396 -23.29 -20.58 -6.45
CA VAL A 396 -23.59 -19.15 -6.39
C VAL A 396 -24.97 -18.88 -5.79
N THR A 397 -25.08 -17.80 -5.03
CA THR A 397 -26.41 -17.27 -4.68
C THR A 397 -26.93 -16.36 -5.79
N THR A 398 -28.21 -16.53 -6.12
CA THR A 398 -29.00 -15.64 -7.00
C THR A 398 -30.02 -14.82 -6.20
N ALA A 399 -30.01 -14.91 -4.86
CA ALA A 399 -30.78 -14.01 -4.01
C ALA A 399 -30.02 -12.69 -3.87
N HIS A 400 -30.32 -11.73 -4.74
CA HIS A 400 -29.76 -10.38 -4.70
C HIS A 400 -30.73 -9.35 -5.27
N ASN A 401 -30.41 -8.06 -5.11
CA ASN A 401 -31.26 -6.97 -5.58
C ASN A 401 -31.36 -6.89 -7.11
N HIS A 402 -30.41 -7.45 -7.87
CA HIS A 402 -30.44 -7.46 -9.34
C HIS A 402 -31.16 -8.68 -9.97
N LEU A 403 -31.88 -9.50 -9.18
CA LEU A 403 -32.46 -10.76 -9.65
C LEU A 403 -33.42 -10.58 -10.84
N LEU A 404 -34.29 -9.57 -10.77
CA LEU A 404 -35.33 -9.31 -11.77
C LEU A 404 -35.02 -8.11 -12.69
N ASP A 405 -33.74 -7.73 -12.85
CA ASP A 405 -33.34 -6.63 -13.74
C ASP A 405 -33.82 -6.84 -15.20
N CYS A 406 -33.95 -8.10 -15.64
CA CYS A 406 -34.51 -8.49 -16.94
C CYS A 406 -35.89 -9.17 -16.82
N GLY A 407 -36.61 -8.94 -15.72
CA GLY A 407 -37.90 -9.57 -15.42
C GLY A 407 -37.82 -11.06 -15.09
N GLU A 408 -38.98 -11.67 -14.86
CA GLU A 408 -39.11 -13.09 -14.46
C GLU A 408 -38.53 -14.04 -15.51
N ASP A 409 -38.81 -13.83 -16.80
CA ASP A 409 -38.26 -14.64 -17.90
C ASP A 409 -36.72 -14.61 -17.91
N GLY A 410 -36.12 -13.45 -17.62
CA GLY A 410 -34.68 -13.30 -17.51
C GLY A 410 -34.10 -14.09 -16.34
N ALA A 411 -34.78 -14.08 -15.18
CA ALA A 411 -34.40 -14.88 -14.02
C ALA A 411 -34.51 -16.39 -14.30
N MET A 412 -35.59 -16.86 -14.92
CA MET A 412 -35.76 -18.28 -15.26
C MET A 412 -34.67 -18.76 -16.21
N ARG A 413 -34.39 -17.99 -17.26
CA ARG A 413 -33.30 -18.29 -18.19
C ARG A 413 -31.95 -18.31 -17.49
N THR A 414 -31.72 -17.40 -16.54
CA THR A 414 -30.48 -17.38 -15.76
C THR A 414 -30.28 -18.70 -15.04
N PHE A 415 -31.31 -19.23 -14.37
CA PHE A 415 -31.23 -20.53 -13.69
C PHE A 415 -30.95 -21.68 -14.68
N ASP A 416 -31.58 -21.66 -15.86
CA ASP A 416 -31.34 -22.67 -16.89
C ASP A 416 -29.88 -22.66 -17.36
N ILE A 417 -29.28 -21.48 -17.55
CA ILE A 417 -27.86 -21.34 -17.91
C ILE A 417 -26.94 -21.80 -16.79
N LEU A 418 -27.24 -21.46 -15.53
CA LEU A 418 -26.45 -21.91 -14.38
C LEU A 418 -26.45 -23.44 -14.24
N ASP A 419 -27.62 -24.07 -14.42
CA ASP A 419 -27.77 -25.53 -14.46
C ASP A 419 -27.02 -26.15 -15.64
N GLU A 420 -27.12 -25.55 -16.85
CA GLU A 420 -26.42 -26.02 -18.06
C GLU A 420 -24.90 -26.08 -17.87
N VAL A 421 -24.30 -25.04 -17.25
CA VAL A 421 -22.85 -25.01 -17.00
C VAL A 421 -22.44 -25.82 -15.77
N GLY A 422 -23.38 -26.39 -15.01
CA GLY A 422 -23.12 -27.15 -13.80
C GLY A 422 -22.67 -26.31 -12.60
N LEU A 423 -23.07 -25.03 -12.56
CA LEU A 423 -22.84 -24.14 -11.42
C LEU A 423 -24.06 -24.21 -10.50
N LYS A 424 -23.91 -24.83 -9.33
CA LYS A 424 -25.03 -24.98 -8.38
C LYS A 424 -25.51 -23.60 -7.97
N HIS A 425 -26.81 -23.42 -7.81
CA HIS A 425 -27.33 -22.14 -7.39
C HIS A 425 -28.51 -22.25 -6.43
N ARG A 426 -28.74 -21.18 -5.68
CA ARG A 426 -29.94 -21.01 -4.85
C ARG A 426 -30.22 -19.54 -4.61
N GLY A 427 -31.47 -19.20 -4.35
CA GLY A 427 -31.88 -17.85 -3.97
C GLY A 427 -32.98 -17.31 -4.87
N GLY A 428 -32.97 -17.70 -6.13
CA GLY A 428 -34.12 -17.67 -7.03
C GLY A 428 -34.62 -19.07 -7.39
N TYR A 429 -35.91 -19.19 -7.72
CA TYR A 429 -36.54 -20.49 -7.98
C TYR A 429 -37.60 -20.40 -9.09
N ARG A 430 -37.73 -21.46 -9.90
CA ARG A 430 -38.72 -21.53 -10.99
C ARG A 430 -40.13 -21.85 -10.50
N ASN A 431 -40.24 -22.48 -9.34
CA ASN A 431 -41.51 -22.85 -8.73
C ASN A 431 -41.35 -23.17 -7.23
N GLN A 432 -42.47 -23.35 -6.54
CA GLN A 432 -42.50 -23.63 -5.10
C GLN A 432 -41.82 -24.96 -4.72
N ALA A 433 -41.92 -26.00 -5.56
CA ALA A 433 -41.30 -27.29 -5.26
C ALA A 433 -39.75 -27.19 -5.28
N GLU A 434 -39.20 -26.39 -6.18
CA GLU A 434 -37.76 -26.08 -6.22
C GLU A 434 -37.33 -25.30 -4.98
N LYS A 435 -38.13 -24.30 -4.55
CA LYS A 435 -37.89 -23.54 -3.31
C LYS A 435 -37.88 -24.43 -2.06
N GLU A 436 -38.79 -25.39 -1.99
CA GLU A 436 -38.96 -26.28 -0.83
C GLU A 436 -37.94 -27.43 -0.79
N LYS A 437 -37.26 -27.73 -1.91
CA LYS A 437 -36.19 -28.74 -1.97
C LYS A 437 -35.11 -28.45 -0.92
N LEU A 438 -34.77 -29.49 -0.13
CA LEU A 438 -33.76 -29.40 0.93
C LEU A 438 -32.39 -29.00 0.33
N PRO A 439 -31.80 -27.86 0.71
CA PRO A 439 -30.54 -27.37 0.17
C PRO A 439 -29.31 -27.97 0.87
N ILE A 440 -29.26 -29.28 0.97
CA ILE A 440 -28.17 -29.98 1.67
C ILE A 440 -27.17 -30.51 0.64
N TYR A 441 -25.92 -30.13 0.81
CA TYR A 441 -24.80 -30.53 -0.02
C TYR A 441 -23.82 -31.36 0.80
N GLU A 442 -23.30 -32.45 0.22
CA GLU A 442 -22.28 -33.27 0.85
C GLU A 442 -20.90 -32.74 0.46
N ILE A 443 -20.13 -32.25 1.44
CA ILE A 443 -18.83 -31.61 1.26
C ILE A 443 -17.85 -32.30 2.21
N LYS A 444 -16.90 -33.07 1.66
CA LYS A 444 -15.90 -33.85 2.44
C LYS A 444 -16.52 -34.69 3.58
N GLY A 445 -17.71 -35.24 3.36
CA GLY A 445 -18.42 -36.07 4.34
C GLY A 445 -19.30 -35.30 5.32
N LEU A 446 -19.32 -33.97 5.27
CA LEU A 446 -20.25 -33.10 6.02
C LEU A 446 -21.49 -32.80 5.18
N LYS A 447 -22.66 -32.80 5.82
CA LYS A 447 -23.92 -32.29 5.26
C LYS A 447 -24.05 -30.81 5.56
N VAL A 448 -23.85 -29.97 4.55
CA VAL A 448 -23.94 -28.52 4.66
C VAL A 448 -25.27 -28.03 4.06
N ALA A 449 -26.14 -27.46 4.89
CA ALA A 449 -27.38 -26.83 4.46
C ALA A 449 -27.13 -25.36 4.10
N ILE A 450 -27.63 -24.89 2.95
CA ILE A 450 -27.44 -23.49 2.51
C ILE A 450 -28.80 -22.79 2.32
N LEU A 451 -29.06 -21.76 3.12
CA LEU A 451 -30.19 -20.85 2.98
C LEU A 451 -29.73 -19.55 2.30
N ALA A 452 -30.55 -18.98 1.42
CA ALA A 452 -30.22 -17.76 0.69
C ALA A 452 -31.41 -16.80 0.71
N TYR A 453 -31.14 -15.53 0.99
CA TYR A 453 -32.16 -14.49 1.13
C TYR A 453 -31.71 -13.17 0.51
N THR A 454 -32.65 -12.35 0.04
CA THR A 454 -32.39 -10.98 -0.41
C THR A 454 -33.32 -10.00 0.27
N HIS A 455 -32.84 -8.78 0.56
CA HIS A 455 -33.71 -7.76 1.15
C HIS A 455 -34.70 -7.14 0.14
N LYS A 456 -34.45 -7.26 -1.17
CA LYS A 456 -35.34 -6.78 -2.26
C LYS A 456 -34.91 -7.30 -3.63
N SER A 457 -35.67 -6.94 -4.67
CA SER A 457 -35.21 -6.82 -6.06
C SER A 457 -35.49 -5.41 -6.58
N ASN A 458 -34.56 -4.81 -7.33
CA ASN A 458 -34.69 -3.46 -7.88
C ASN A 458 -35.91 -3.37 -8.80
N GLY A 459 -36.71 -2.31 -8.65
CA GLY A 459 -37.94 -2.12 -9.43
C GLY A 459 -39.18 -2.84 -8.90
N TYR A 460 -39.05 -3.63 -7.82
CA TYR A 460 -40.15 -4.38 -7.20
C TYR A 460 -40.29 -4.02 -5.71
N ASP A 461 -41.53 -3.95 -5.22
CA ASP A 461 -41.82 -3.79 -3.80
C ASP A 461 -41.77 -5.14 -3.04
N ASN A 462 -41.65 -5.11 -1.71
CA ASN A 462 -41.61 -6.34 -0.91
C ASN A 462 -42.91 -7.14 -1.00
N ASN A 463 -44.06 -6.46 -1.09
CA ASN A 463 -45.37 -7.09 -1.17
C ASN A 463 -45.54 -7.93 -2.45
N PHE A 464 -44.86 -7.56 -3.54
CA PHE A 464 -44.79 -8.34 -4.78
C PHE A 464 -44.34 -9.77 -4.51
N PHE A 465 -43.29 -9.97 -3.70
CA PHE A 465 -42.74 -11.29 -3.37
C PHE A 465 -43.48 -11.99 -2.22
N LEU A 466 -44.35 -11.30 -1.49
CA LEU A 466 -45.14 -11.92 -0.42
C LEU A 466 -46.50 -12.45 -0.93
N LYS A 467 -46.92 -12.04 -2.13
CA LYS A 467 -48.08 -12.60 -2.82
C LYS A 467 -47.87 -14.08 -3.17
N LYS A 468 -48.94 -14.88 -3.04
CA LYS A 468 -48.90 -16.33 -3.21
C LYS A 468 -48.33 -16.76 -4.57
N GLU A 469 -48.67 -16.05 -5.63
CA GLU A 469 -48.22 -16.29 -7.00
C GLU A 469 -46.70 -16.12 -7.15
N ASN A 470 -46.10 -15.18 -6.42
CA ASN A 470 -44.71 -14.75 -6.61
C ASN A 470 -43.78 -15.18 -5.46
N LYS A 471 -44.33 -15.67 -4.34
CA LYS A 471 -43.57 -16.10 -3.14
C LYS A 471 -42.51 -17.14 -3.44
N HIS A 472 -42.65 -17.90 -4.52
CA HIS A 472 -41.65 -18.86 -4.92
C HIS A 472 -40.41 -18.21 -5.55
N LEU A 473 -40.49 -17.00 -6.14
CA LEU A 473 -39.42 -16.41 -6.95
C LEU A 473 -38.12 -16.21 -6.16
N THR A 474 -38.21 -15.81 -4.89
CA THR A 474 -37.05 -15.67 -3.98
C THR A 474 -37.48 -15.77 -2.52
N SER A 475 -36.55 -15.72 -1.59
CA SER A 475 -36.80 -15.64 -0.15
C SER A 475 -36.39 -14.24 0.33
N LEU A 476 -37.33 -13.48 0.91
CA LEU A 476 -37.09 -12.10 1.31
C LEU A 476 -36.61 -11.96 2.76
N LEU A 477 -35.83 -10.91 3.00
CA LEU A 477 -35.70 -10.25 4.30
C LEU A 477 -36.32 -8.86 4.19
N VAL A 478 -36.85 -8.34 5.30
CA VAL A 478 -37.42 -6.99 5.33
C VAL A 478 -36.87 -6.20 6.51
N SER A 479 -36.99 -4.87 6.45
CA SER A 479 -36.58 -4.02 7.58
C SER A 479 -37.32 -4.42 8.85
N PRO A 480 -36.72 -4.31 10.05
CA PRO A 480 -37.42 -4.51 11.32
C PRO A 480 -38.65 -3.59 11.52
N ASN A 481 -38.73 -2.49 10.77
CA ASN A 481 -39.86 -1.57 10.79
C ASN A 481 -40.89 -1.82 9.66
N ASP A 482 -40.69 -2.85 8.83
CA ASP A 482 -41.62 -3.23 7.77
C ASP A 482 -42.86 -3.91 8.38
N GLU A 483 -44.04 -3.61 7.84
CA GLU A 483 -45.31 -4.19 8.32
C GLU A 483 -45.35 -5.73 8.23
N ASN A 484 -44.55 -6.30 7.33
CA ASN A 484 -44.48 -7.74 7.09
C ASN A 484 -43.37 -8.43 7.91
N PHE A 485 -42.63 -7.73 8.76
CA PHE A 485 -41.45 -8.27 9.46
C PHE A 485 -41.74 -9.58 10.22
N GLU A 486 -42.82 -9.63 11.00
CA GLU A 486 -43.20 -10.85 11.75
C GLU A 486 -43.64 -12.01 10.84
N GLN A 487 -44.23 -11.73 9.68
CA GLN A 487 -44.51 -12.78 8.69
C GLN A 487 -43.20 -13.35 8.13
N VAL A 488 -42.29 -12.48 7.71
CA VAL A 488 -41.01 -12.88 7.12
C VAL A 488 -40.14 -13.61 8.15
N ARG A 489 -40.15 -13.17 9.41
CA ARG A 489 -39.45 -13.85 10.52
C ARG A 489 -39.98 -15.28 10.72
N ARG A 490 -41.31 -15.48 10.64
CA ARG A 490 -41.91 -16.83 10.68
C ARG A 490 -41.50 -17.69 9.49
N ASP A 491 -41.50 -17.13 8.29
CA ASP A 491 -41.06 -17.84 7.08
C ASP A 491 -39.59 -18.30 7.20
N VAL A 492 -38.71 -17.44 7.72
CA VAL A 492 -37.30 -17.79 8.00
C VAL A 492 -37.23 -18.93 9.00
N LYS A 493 -37.97 -18.87 10.11
CA LYS A 493 -38.00 -19.94 11.11
C LYS A 493 -38.45 -21.28 10.51
N GLU A 494 -39.50 -21.27 9.68
CA GLU A 494 -39.99 -22.47 8.99
C GLU A 494 -38.95 -23.05 8.02
N ASP A 495 -38.14 -22.21 7.38
CA ASP A 495 -37.00 -22.66 6.57
C ASP A 495 -35.95 -23.39 7.42
N PHE A 496 -35.58 -22.84 8.58
CA PHE A 496 -34.65 -23.49 9.52
C PHE A 496 -35.21 -24.82 10.05
N GLU A 497 -36.47 -24.86 10.48
CA GLU A 497 -37.14 -26.08 10.90
C GLU A 497 -37.16 -27.13 9.78
N ARG A 498 -37.41 -26.71 8.53
CA ARG A 498 -37.41 -27.58 7.37
C ARG A 498 -36.04 -28.20 7.11
N ILE A 499 -34.96 -27.42 7.11
CA ILE A 499 -33.61 -27.94 6.83
C ILE A 499 -33.08 -28.81 7.97
N LYS A 500 -33.43 -28.51 9.23
CA LYS A 500 -33.04 -29.31 10.39
C LYS A 500 -33.55 -30.75 10.33
N ARG A 501 -34.67 -31.00 9.63
CA ARG A 501 -35.16 -32.37 9.37
C ARG A 501 -34.18 -33.22 8.56
N GLY A 502 -33.37 -32.59 7.72
CA GLY A 502 -32.31 -33.24 6.96
C GLY A 502 -31.05 -33.54 7.77
N LYS A 503 -30.99 -33.11 9.04
CA LYS A 503 -29.88 -33.28 9.98
C LYS A 503 -28.54 -32.81 9.38
N PRO A 504 -28.42 -31.52 9.00
CA PRO A 504 -27.15 -30.98 8.54
C PRO A 504 -26.14 -30.90 9.69
N ASP A 505 -24.86 -31.07 9.36
CA ASP A 505 -23.74 -30.86 10.27
C ASP A 505 -23.37 -29.36 10.37
N CYS A 506 -23.66 -28.58 9.32
CA CYS A 506 -23.44 -27.14 9.25
C CYS A 506 -24.61 -26.44 8.54
N ILE A 507 -25.08 -25.31 9.08
CA ILE A 507 -26.07 -24.43 8.43
C ILE A 507 -25.41 -23.11 8.01
N VAL A 508 -25.39 -22.85 6.71
CA VAL A 508 -24.90 -21.63 6.08
C VAL A 508 -26.08 -20.75 5.66
N VAL A 509 -26.04 -19.47 6.00
CA VAL A 509 -27.01 -18.46 5.57
C VAL A 509 -26.30 -17.42 4.70
N LEU A 510 -26.85 -17.15 3.52
CA LEU A 510 -26.35 -16.18 2.54
C LEU A 510 -27.34 -15.01 2.38
N PRO A 511 -27.38 -14.04 3.31
CA PRO A 511 -28.27 -12.90 3.20
C PRO A 511 -27.65 -11.76 2.38
N HIS A 512 -28.39 -11.25 1.40
CA HIS A 512 -28.00 -10.08 0.61
C HIS A 512 -28.73 -8.83 1.15
N MET A 513 -28.10 -8.14 2.10
CA MET A 513 -28.72 -7.10 2.94
C MET A 513 -27.73 -6.03 3.43
N GLY A 514 -28.26 -4.92 3.94
CA GLY A 514 -27.47 -3.84 4.54
C GLY A 514 -27.32 -2.61 3.65
N GLN A 515 -26.83 -1.50 4.20
CA GLN A 515 -26.71 -0.25 3.47
C GLN A 515 -25.44 -0.20 2.59
N GLN A 516 -25.62 0.21 1.33
CA GLN A 516 -24.50 0.35 0.38
C GLN A 516 -23.46 1.40 0.84
N PHE A 517 -22.19 1.09 0.57
CA PHE A 517 -20.98 1.90 0.79
C PHE A 517 -20.70 2.24 2.26
N ARG A 518 -21.02 1.33 3.17
CA ARG A 518 -20.67 1.46 4.60
C ARG A 518 -19.78 0.30 5.03
N HIS A 519 -18.69 0.63 5.71
CA HIS A 519 -17.74 -0.34 6.27
C HIS A 519 -18.18 -0.93 7.62
N SER A 520 -19.35 -0.55 8.11
CA SER A 520 -19.95 -1.05 9.36
C SER A 520 -21.33 -1.63 9.08
N PRO A 521 -21.70 -2.76 9.70
CA PRO A 521 -23.03 -3.31 9.56
C PRO A 521 -24.08 -2.35 10.12
N ASP A 522 -25.27 -2.35 9.51
CA ASP A 522 -26.40 -1.55 9.97
C ASP A 522 -27.36 -2.32 10.90
N SER A 523 -28.45 -1.66 11.31
CA SER A 523 -29.44 -2.27 12.21
C SER A 523 -30.20 -3.43 11.59
N MET A 524 -30.44 -3.41 10.27
CA MET A 524 -31.11 -4.51 9.58
C MET A 524 -30.23 -5.75 9.58
N GLN A 525 -28.93 -5.57 9.27
CA GLN A 525 -27.95 -6.65 9.34
C GLN A 525 -27.85 -7.23 10.75
N THR A 526 -27.78 -6.37 11.76
CA THR A 526 -27.67 -6.79 13.17
C THR A 526 -28.86 -7.66 13.58
N VAL A 527 -30.09 -7.18 13.35
CA VAL A 527 -31.32 -7.89 13.76
C VAL A 527 -31.48 -9.23 13.05
N TRP A 528 -31.24 -9.29 11.73
CA TRP A 528 -31.35 -10.56 11.01
C TRP A 528 -30.25 -11.54 11.39
N CYS A 529 -29.02 -11.07 11.61
CA CYS A 529 -27.95 -11.91 12.14
C CYS A 529 -28.31 -12.48 13.52
N ASP A 530 -28.90 -11.70 14.42
CA ASP A 530 -29.38 -12.19 15.73
C ASP A 530 -30.40 -13.32 15.55
N ILE A 531 -31.39 -13.13 14.67
CA ILE A 531 -32.41 -14.15 14.36
C ILE A 531 -31.76 -15.42 13.80
N PHE A 532 -30.85 -15.30 12.82
CA PHE A 532 -30.19 -16.48 12.24
C PHE A 532 -29.34 -17.23 13.26
N VAL A 533 -28.63 -16.51 14.14
CA VAL A 533 -27.89 -17.11 15.25
C VAL A 533 -28.84 -17.88 16.16
N GLU A 534 -29.94 -17.27 16.60
CA GLU A 534 -30.96 -17.91 17.45
C GLU A 534 -31.57 -19.15 16.80
N GLU A 535 -31.82 -19.11 15.49
CA GLU A 535 -32.39 -20.22 14.72
C GLU A 535 -31.36 -21.33 14.41
N GLY A 536 -30.09 -21.16 14.78
CA GLY A 536 -29.07 -22.21 14.71
C GLY A 536 -28.20 -22.17 13.45
N ALA A 537 -27.98 -21.00 12.86
CA ALA A 537 -26.95 -20.82 11.83
C ALA A 537 -25.54 -21.03 12.42
N ASP A 538 -24.65 -21.62 11.63
CA ASP A 538 -23.23 -21.79 11.96
C ASP A 538 -22.37 -20.76 11.21
N LEU A 539 -22.72 -20.48 9.95
CA LEU A 539 -22.07 -19.48 9.11
C LEU A 539 -23.12 -18.50 8.57
N ILE A 540 -22.90 -17.20 8.76
CA ILE A 540 -23.72 -16.14 8.15
C ILE A 540 -22.80 -15.33 7.24
N LEU A 541 -22.96 -15.50 5.92
CA LEU A 541 -22.06 -14.94 4.91
C LEU A 541 -22.85 -13.94 4.06
N SER A 542 -22.83 -12.69 4.52
CA SER A 542 -23.64 -11.60 3.99
C SER A 542 -22.90 -10.84 2.87
N ASP A 543 -23.68 -10.18 2.03
CA ASP A 543 -23.23 -9.31 0.93
C ASP A 543 -24.27 -8.19 0.67
N HIS A 544 -24.12 -7.35 -0.37
CA HIS A 544 -24.89 -6.14 -0.76
C HIS A 544 -24.26 -4.78 -0.46
N PRO A 545 -23.55 -4.54 0.66
CA PRO A 545 -22.98 -3.22 0.95
C PRO A 545 -21.99 -2.68 -0.10
N GLN A 546 -21.47 -3.50 -1.01
CA GLN A 546 -20.44 -3.11 -2.00
C GLN A 546 -19.19 -2.51 -1.34
N ALA A 547 -18.94 -2.87 -0.09
CA ALA A 547 -17.87 -2.36 0.76
C ALA A 547 -17.49 -3.45 1.77
N VAL A 548 -16.19 -3.62 2.04
CA VAL A 548 -15.74 -4.57 3.06
C VAL A 548 -16.34 -4.23 4.42
N GLN A 549 -16.77 -5.24 5.15
CA GLN A 549 -17.38 -5.16 6.48
C GLN A 549 -16.81 -6.28 7.39
N PRO A 550 -16.92 -6.12 8.72
CA PRO A 550 -16.25 -6.96 9.69
C PRO A 550 -16.55 -8.47 9.60
N TYR A 551 -15.55 -9.29 9.97
CA TYR A 551 -15.81 -10.59 10.58
C TYR A 551 -16.27 -10.39 12.03
N GLU A 552 -17.08 -11.31 12.52
CA GLU A 552 -17.59 -11.32 13.88
C GLU A 552 -17.82 -12.77 14.35
N TRP A 553 -17.27 -13.12 15.50
CA TRP A 553 -17.60 -14.36 16.20
C TRP A 553 -18.70 -14.07 17.23
N ARG A 554 -19.78 -14.85 17.19
CA ARG A 554 -20.85 -14.81 18.20
C ARG A 554 -21.03 -16.17 18.83
N LYS A 555 -21.65 -16.18 20.01
CA LYS A 555 -22.15 -17.40 20.63
C LYS A 555 -23.64 -17.53 20.35
N ASN A 556 -24.07 -18.72 19.93
CA ASN A 556 -25.49 -19.06 19.96
C ASN A 556 -25.95 -19.06 21.44
N PRO A 557 -26.99 -18.29 21.82
CA PRO A 557 -27.40 -18.15 23.22
C PRO A 557 -28.02 -19.42 23.82
N ILE A 558 -28.47 -20.36 22.98
CA ILE A 558 -29.11 -21.62 23.39
C ILE A 558 -28.10 -22.76 23.43
N GLU A 559 -27.32 -22.93 22.36
CA GLU A 559 -26.38 -24.05 22.21
C GLU A 559 -24.97 -23.76 22.74
N ASN A 560 -24.65 -22.48 22.99
CA ASN A 560 -23.31 -21.99 23.36
C ASN A 560 -22.21 -22.38 22.35
N THR A 561 -22.59 -22.54 21.09
CA THR A 561 -21.71 -22.84 19.95
C THR A 561 -21.21 -21.55 19.30
N ASP A 562 -20.03 -21.62 18.67
CA ASP A 562 -19.48 -20.51 17.89
C ASP A 562 -20.18 -20.38 16.54
N VAL A 563 -20.59 -19.14 16.22
CA VAL A 563 -21.16 -18.75 14.92
C VAL A 563 -20.26 -17.71 14.31
N LEU A 564 -19.86 -17.93 13.06
CA LEU A 564 -19.06 -16.98 12.29
C LEU A 564 -19.95 -16.14 11.39
N ILE A 565 -19.83 -14.82 11.52
CA ILE A 565 -20.52 -13.84 10.69
C ILE A 565 -19.49 -13.09 9.86
N LEU A 566 -19.68 -13.08 8.55
CA LEU A 566 -18.99 -12.20 7.61
C LEU A 566 -20.04 -11.23 7.04
N HIS A 567 -19.96 -9.96 7.43
CA HIS A 567 -21.00 -8.98 7.08
C HIS A 567 -21.00 -8.54 5.61
N CYS A 568 -19.81 -8.40 5.00
CA CYS A 568 -19.64 -8.21 3.55
C CYS A 568 -18.15 -8.31 3.16
N PRO A 569 -17.76 -9.15 2.21
CA PRO A 569 -16.40 -9.19 1.68
C PRO A 569 -16.13 -8.13 0.60
N GLY A 570 -17.11 -7.29 0.23
CA GLY A 570 -17.00 -6.32 -0.85
C GLY A 570 -17.03 -6.96 -2.25
N ASN A 571 -16.85 -6.14 -3.28
CA ASN A 571 -17.07 -6.56 -4.66
C ASN A 571 -15.92 -7.40 -5.21
N PHE A 572 -16.19 -8.68 -5.50
CA PHE A 572 -15.15 -9.58 -5.97
C PHE A 572 -14.68 -9.22 -7.38
N VAL A 573 -15.56 -9.32 -8.39
CA VAL A 573 -15.29 -8.89 -9.77
C VAL A 573 -16.14 -7.66 -10.02
N ASN A 574 -15.53 -6.49 -10.27
CA ASN A 574 -16.24 -5.24 -10.54
C ASN A 574 -15.33 -4.15 -11.15
N SER A 575 -15.94 -3.06 -11.64
CA SER A 575 -15.26 -1.85 -12.14
C SER A 575 -15.42 -0.60 -11.27
N TYR A 576 -16.16 -0.68 -10.17
CA TYR A 576 -16.52 0.47 -9.34
C TYR A 576 -15.46 0.78 -8.29
N THR A 577 -14.78 1.91 -8.41
CA THR A 577 -13.68 2.29 -7.50
C THR A 577 -14.01 3.43 -6.55
N ALA A 578 -15.14 4.10 -6.72
CA ALA A 578 -15.55 5.16 -5.81
C ALA A 578 -16.02 4.57 -4.47
N LYS A 579 -15.96 5.38 -3.40
CA LYS A 579 -16.34 4.97 -2.03
C LYS A 579 -15.72 3.64 -1.59
N ASP A 580 -14.47 3.42 -1.99
CA ASP A 580 -13.70 2.22 -1.66
C ASP A 580 -14.25 0.89 -2.22
N GLY A 581 -15.05 0.93 -3.30
CA GLY A 581 -15.53 -0.26 -4.01
C GLY A 581 -14.44 -1.12 -4.68
N ASP A 582 -13.21 -0.60 -4.74
CA ASP A 582 -12.01 -1.31 -5.15
C ASP A 582 -11.38 -2.18 -4.04
N ALA A 583 -11.90 -2.08 -2.80
CA ALA A 583 -11.55 -2.95 -1.69
C ALA A 583 -12.47 -4.17 -1.62
N SER A 584 -11.88 -5.36 -1.64
CA SER A 584 -12.61 -6.63 -1.49
C SER A 584 -11.75 -7.65 -0.73
N ALA A 585 -12.33 -8.77 -0.33
CA ALA A 585 -11.64 -9.88 0.29
C ALA A 585 -12.13 -11.23 -0.25
N PHE A 586 -11.21 -12.17 -0.36
CA PHE A 586 -11.54 -13.59 -0.47
C PHE A 586 -11.51 -14.20 0.93
N SER A 587 -12.55 -14.96 1.29
CA SER A 587 -12.71 -15.51 2.63
C SER A 587 -12.65 -17.04 2.60
N HIS A 588 -11.71 -17.65 3.33
CA HIS A 588 -11.74 -19.08 3.66
C HIS A 588 -12.40 -19.27 5.03
N LEU A 589 -13.23 -20.29 5.17
CA LEU A 589 -14.03 -20.61 6.36
C LEU A 589 -13.76 -22.07 6.71
N TYR A 590 -13.19 -22.32 7.87
CA TYR A 590 -12.72 -23.65 8.27
C TYR A 590 -13.68 -24.28 9.25
N LEU A 591 -14.18 -25.46 8.87
CA LEU A 591 -15.08 -26.29 9.66
C LEU A 591 -14.33 -27.48 10.24
N ASP A 592 -14.67 -27.86 11.47
CA ASP A 592 -14.18 -29.09 12.07
C ASP A 592 -14.78 -30.30 11.32
N PRO A 593 -13.95 -31.24 10.81
CA PRO A 593 -14.41 -32.33 9.96
C PRO A 593 -15.29 -33.35 10.71
N LYS A 594 -15.32 -33.33 12.04
CA LYS A 594 -16.13 -34.26 12.85
C LYS A 594 -17.45 -33.64 13.27
N THR A 595 -17.48 -32.34 13.54
CA THR A 595 -18.67 -31.67 14.08
C THR A 595 -19.38 -30.75 13.10
N GLY A 596 -18.71 -30.36 12.00
CA GLY A 596 -19.22 -29.38 11.04
C GLY A 596 -19.21 -27.93 11.55
N LYS A 597 -18.75 -27.69 12.79
CA LYS A 597 -18.76 -26.36 13.40
C LYS A 597 -17.56 -25.50 12.97
N PRO A 598 -17.76 -24.19 12.75
CA PRO A 598 -16.68 -23.30 12.36
C PRO A 598 -15.70 -23.09 13.50
N PHE A 599 -14.41 -23.01 13.17
CA PHE A 599 -13.38 -22.72 14.18
C PHE A 599 -12.37 -21.66 13.76
N ALA A 600 -12.26 -21.39 12.46
CA ALA A 600 -11.40 -20.35 11.96
C ALA A 600 -11.93 -19.74 10.66
N ALA A 601 -11.50 -18.53 10.37
CA ALA A 601 -11.63 -17.87 9.08
C ALA A 601 -10.26 -17.38 8.61
N ALA A 602 -10.10 -17.19 7.30
CA ALA A 602 -8.95 -16.47 6.74
C ALA A 602 -9.39 -15.42 5.74
N CYS A 603 -8.87 -14.20 5.90
CA CYS A 603 -9.10 -13.08 4.99
C CYS A 603 -7.91 -12.93 4.04
N ILE A 604 -8.18 -12.84 2.74
CA ILE A 604 -7.19 -12.53 1.71
C ILE A 604 -7.59 -11.17 1.09
N PRO A 605 -6.90 -10.07 1.44
CA PRO A 605 -7.21 -8.75 0.90
C PRO A 605 -7.02 -8.70 -0.62
N LEU A 606 -8.02 -8.19 -1.32
CA LEU A 606 -8.04 -8.02 -2.77
C LEU A 606 -8.16 -6.54 -3.15
N TYR A 607 -7.59 -6.23 -4.31
CA TYR A 607 -7.72 -4.94 -4.97
C TYR A 607 -8.35 -5.12 -6.34
N ALA A 608 -9.45 -4.41 -6.62
CA ALA A 608 -10.05 -4.39 -7.96
C ALA A 608 -9.28 -3.43 -8.87
N HIS A 609 -8.48 -3.98 -9.78
CA HIS A 609 -7.60 -3.22 -10.66
C HIS A 609 -8.22 -3.00 -12.05
N SER A 610 -8.10 -1.80 -12.63
CA SER A 610 -8.58 -1.54 -14.01
C SER A 610 -7.99 -0.37 -14.81
N TYR A 611 -7.07 0.42 -14.25
CA TYR A 611 -6.83 1.76 -14.82
C TYR A 611 -6.02 1.80 -16.12
N LEU A 612 -5.06 0.89 -16.33
CA LEU A 612 -4.08 1.03 -17.43
C LEU A 612 -4.33 0.10 -18.61
N ASP A 613 -4.68 -1.16 -18.36
CA ASP A 613 -4.93 -2.16 -19.40
C ASP A 613 -6.42 -2.41 -19.63
N LYS A 614 -7.30 -1.75 -18.86
CA LYS A 614 -8.75 -1.96 -18.84
C LYS A 614 -9.18 -3.42 -18.57
N ASN A 615 -8.26 -4.23 -18.06
CA ASN A 615 -8.57 -5.60 -17.65
C ASN A 615 -8.93 -5.57 -16.16
N TYR A 616 -10.23 -5.64 -15.90
CA TYR A 616 -10.78 -5.69 -14.55
C TYR A 616 -10.42 -7.01 -13.88
N LYS A 617 -9.60 -6.95 -12.82
CA LYS A 617 -9.12 -8.15 -12.12
C LYS A 617 -9.24 -7.98 -10.62
N SER A 618 -9.63 -9.06 -9.96
CA SER A 618 -9.53 -9.20 -8.50
C SER A 618 -8.12 -9.66 -8.18
N LEU A 619 -7.28 -8.76 -7.64
CA LEU A 619 -5.87 -9.06 -7.40
C LEU A 619 -5.58 -9.18 -5.91
N PRO A 620 -5.06 -10.33 -5.44
CA PRO A 620 -4.53 -10.44 -4.09
C PRO A 620 -3.44 -9.38 -3.86
N ILE A 621 -3.60 -8.58 -2.81
CA ILE A 621 -2.64 -7.51 -2.49
C ILE A 621 -1.24 -8.09 -2.25
N PHE A 622 -1.17 -9.28 -1.64
CA PHE A 622 0.07 -10.02 -1.46
C PHE A 622 0.83 -10.24 -2.78
N ASP A 623 0.12 -10.65 -3.84
CA ASP A 623 0.72 -10.89 -5.16
C ASP A 623 1.19 -9.59 -5.81
N ILE A 624 0.45 -8.47 -5.64
CA ILE A 624 0.85 -7.15 -6.17
C ILE A 624 2.22 -6.72 -5.62
N ILE A 625 2.49 -7.00 -4.34
CA ILE A 625 3.77 -6.64 -3.70
C ILE A 625 4.89 -7.62 -4.07
N HIS A 626 4.60 -8.93 -4.08
CA HIS A 626 5.63 -9.96 -4.15
C HIS A 626 5.90 -10.51 -5.57
N ASN A 627 5.03 -10.24 -6.56
CA ASN A 627 5.27 -10.62 -7.95
C ASN A 627 5.85 -9.41 -8.73
N PRO A 628 7.14 -9.44 -9.11
CA PRO A 628 7.78 -8.30 -9.81
C PRO A 628 7.15 -7.97 -11.16
N GLU A 629 6.65 -8.96 -11.90
CA GLU A 629 6.02 -8.73 -13.20
C GLU A 629 4.64 -8.07 -13.04
N LEU A 630 3.84 -8.55 -12.07
CA LEU A 630 2.59 -7.88 -11.72
C LEU A 630 2.87 -6.47 -11.19
N ARG A 631 3.87 -6.30 -10.32
CA ARG A 631 4.22 -5.01 -9.73
C ARG A 631 4.58 -3.97 -10.79
N LYS A 632 5.20 -4.37 -11.91
CA LYS A 632 5.54 -3.48 -13.04
C LYS A 632 4.31 -2.95 -13.77
N THR A 633 3.16 -3.61 -13.67
CA THR A 633 1.91 -3.13 -14.30
C THR A 633 1.24 -2.02 -13.50
N PHE A 634 1.67 -1.76 -12.26
CA PHE A 634 1.08 -0.75 -11.37
C PHE A 634 1.84 0.57 -11.42
N SER A 635 1.13 1.66 -11.67
CA SER A 635 1.63 3.00 -11.42
C SER A 635 1.90 3.21 -9.93
N THR A 636 2.67 4.26 -9.58
CA THR A 636 2.89 4.56 -8.16
C THR A 636 1.60 4.99 -7.47
N MET A 637 0.64 5.60 -8.18
CA MET A 637 -0.66 5.95 -7.61
C MET A 637 -1.45 4.72 -7.19
N GLU A 638 -1.54 3.73 -8.07
CA GLU A 638 -2.26 2.49 -7.79
C GLU A 638 -1.57 1.76 -6.66
N TYR A 639 -0.24 1.75 -6.62
CA TYR A 639 0.49 1.19 -5.50
C TYR A 639 0.23 1.90 -4.17
N ASP A 640 0.15 3.24 -4.15
CA ASP A 640 -0.20 3.97 -2.94
C ASP A 640 -1.67 3.73 -2.54
N ARG A 641 -2.58 3.55 -3.51
CA ARG A 641 -3.96 3.14 -3.26
C ARG A 641 -4.04 1.73 -2.69
N VAL A 642 -3.25 0.78 -3.19
CA VAL A 642 -3.18 -0.60 -2.68
C VAL A 642 -2.82 -0.62 -1.19
N LYS A 643 -1.92 0.27 -0.73
CA LYS A 643 -1.61 0.40 0.70
C LYS A 643 -2.81 0.87 1.52
N VAL A 644 -3.52 1.88 1.02
CA VAL A 644 -4.73 2.41 1.69
C VAL A 644 -5.83 1.35 1.73
N VAL A 645 -6.03 0.63 0.63
CA VAL A 645 -6.99 -0.48 0.55
C VAL A 645 -6.61 -1.61 1.50
N HIS A 646 -5.32 -1.94 1.60
CA HIS A 646 -4.83 -2.92 2.55
C HIS A 646 -5.19 -2.56 4.01
N GLU A 647 -4.81 -1.36 4.44
CA GLU A 647 -5.10 -0.86 5.80
C GLU A 647 -6.60 -0.77 6.07
N LEU A 648 -7.40 -0.36 5.06
CA LEU A 648 -8.86 -0.32 5.14
C LEU A 648 -9.46 -1.71 5.36
N ILE A 649 -9.02 -2.69 4.57
CA ILE A 649 -9.51 -4.08 4.65
C ILE A 649 -9.15 -4.66 6.01
N THR A 650 -7.89 -4.59 6.44
CA THR A 650 -7.49 -5.16 7.72
C THR A 650 -8.19 -4.44 8.88
N GLY A 651 -8.22 -3.09 8.85
CA GLY A 651 -8.83 -2.28 9.89
C GLY A 651 -10.33 -2.55 10.05
N THR A 652 -11.03 -2.77 8.94
CA THR A 652 -12.46 -3.04 8.94
C THR A 652 -12.77 -4.50 9.27
N MET A 653 -12.16 -5.42 8.51
CA MET A 653 -12.49 -6.83 8.56
C MET A 653 -11.94 -7.50 9.82
N LEU A 654 -10.65 -7.28 10.12
CA LEU A 654 -9.96 -7.86 11.27
C LEU A 654 -10.15 -7.04 12.54
N GLY A 655 -10.52 -5.76 12.41
CA GLY A 655 -10.52 -4.80 13.51
C GLY A 655 -9.16 -4.12 13.75
N GLU A 656 -8.14 -4.45 12.95
CA GLU A 656 -6.76 -4.02 13.14
C GLU A 656 -6.19 -3.41 11.86
N SER A 657 -5.77 -2.14 11.93
CA SER A 657 -5.22 -1.43 10.77
C SER A 657 -3.75 -1.79 10.59
N LEU A 658 -3.46 -2.78 9.74
CA LEU A 658 -2.11 -3.27 9.49
C LEU A 658 -1.47 -2.53 8.32
N PRO A 659 -0.30 -1.90 8.50
CA PRO A 659 0.44 -1.28 7.41
C PRO A 659 0.96 -2.32 6.40
N ILE A 660 1.25 -1.87 5.18
CA ILE A 660 1.70 -2.74 4.07
C ILE A 660 3.00 -3.51 4.34
N ASP A 661 3.80 -3.09 5.32
CA ASP A 661 5.01 -3.82 5.75
C ASP A 661 4.70 -4.99 6.69
N GLN A 662 3.46 -5.12 7.17
CA GLN A 662 2.93 -6.29 7.89
C GLN A 662 2.06 -7.17 6.98
N LEU A 663 2.25 -7.03 5.66
CA LEU A 663 1.48 -7.76 4.66
C LEU A 663 1.72 -9.27 4.75
N GLN A 664 0.63 -10.02 4.74
CA GLN A 664 0.60 -11.49 4.74
C GLN A 664 -0.29 -11.96 3.60
N GLU A 665 -0.07 -13.21 3.16
CA GLU A 665 -0.89 -13.81 2.12
C GLU A 665 -2.33 -14.03 2.60
N LYS A 666 -2.50 -14.47 3.85
CA LYS A 666 -3.80 -14.67 4.49
C LYS A 666 -3.78 -14.20 5.95
N TYR A 667 -4.89 -13.69 6.45
CA TYR A 667 -5.04 -13.27 7.84
C TYR A 667 -6.01 -14.18 8.58
N TYR A 668 -5.52 -14.95 9.54
CA TYR A 668 -6.33 -15.98 10.22
C TYR A 668 -7.01 -15.43 11.47
N LEU A 669 -8.28 -15.79 11.65
CA LEU A 669 -9.12 -15.47 12.81
C LEU A 669 -9.60 -16.77 13.43
N PHE A 670 -9.25 -17.06 14.69
CA PHE A 670 -9.66 -18.27 15.39
C PHE A 670 -10.74 -17.97 16.44
N ALA A 671 -11.77 -18.82 16.52
CA ALA A 671 -12.87 -18.67 17.46
C ALA A 671 -12.40 -18.71 18.93
N ASP A 672 -11.46 -19.62 19.26
CA ASP A 672 -10.90 -19.78 20.60
C ASP A 672 -9.88 -18.69 20.99
N ARG A 673 -9.60 -17.75 20.08
CA ARG A 673 -8.79 -16.54 20.32
C ARG A 673 -9.63 -15.27 20.32
N ALA A 674 -10.92 -15.37 20.03
CA ALA A 674 -11.84 -14.24 19.98
C ALA A 674 -12.35 -13.92 21.39
N GLU A 675 -11.63 -13.05 22.10
CA GLU A 675 -12.01 -12.55 23.43
C GLU A 675 -11.86 -11.03 23.53
N GLY A 676 -12.81 -10.38 24.21
CA GLY A 676 -12.77 -8.94 24.46
C GLY A 676 -12.77 -8.11 23.19
N LYS A 677 -11.67 -7.37 22.93
CA LYS A 677 -11.49 -6.54 21.72
C LYS A 677 -10.86 -7.29 20.55
N SER A 678 -10.22 -8.44 20.80
CA SER A 678 -9.57 -9.24 19.76
C SER A 678 -10.64 -10.03 18.98
N LYS A 679 -10.66 -9.88 17.66
CA LYS A 679 -11.51 -10.71 16.78
C LYS A 679 -10.93 -12.12 16.53
N GLY A 680 -9.93 -12.52 17.32
CA GLY A 680 -9.23 -13.80 17.16
C GLY A 680 -8.12 -13.78 16.13
N TYR A 681 -7.68 -12.59 15.69
CA TYR A 681 -6.62 -12.46 14.70
C TYR A 681 -5.27 -12.99 15.24
N VAL A 682 -4.64 -13.86 14.47
CA VAL A 682 -3.27 -14.36 14.69
C VAL A 682 -2.43 -14.11 13.45
N ARG A 683 -1.18 -13.67 13.63
CA ARG A 683 -0.28 -13.45 12.50
C ARG A 683 0.40 -14.75 12.08
N ASN A 684 0.72 -14.85 10.79
CA ASN A 684 1.55 -15.92 10.27
C ASN A 684 2.99 -15.83 10.78
N GLN A 685 3.66 -16.96 10.70
CA GLN A 685 5.13 -16.97 10.72
C GLN A 685 5.65 -16.18 9.52
N VAL A 686 6.71 -15.41 9.73
CA VAL A 686 7.39 -14.68 8.66
C VAL A 686 7.95 -15.63 7.62
N ILE A 687 8.14 -15.12 6.40
CA ILE A 687 8.80 -15.87 5.33
C ILE A 687 10.25 -16.15 5.76
N PRO A 688 10.72 -17.42 5.76
CA PRO A 688 12.10 -17.74 6.04
C PRO A 688 13.03 -17.03 5.06
N LEU A 689 14.14 -16.51 5.56
CA LEU A 689 15.05 -15.73 4.74
C LEU A 689 15.64 -16.59 3.60
N GLU A 690 15.60 -16.08 2.35
CA GLU A 690 15.84 -16.86 1.13
C GLU A 690 17.15 -17.65 1.20
N LYS A 691 17.14 -18.92 0.75
CA LYS A 691 18.28 -19.87 0.74
C LYS A 691 19.41 -19.48 -0.24
N LYS A 692 19.82 -18.22 -0.32
CA LYS A 692 20.91 -17.75 -1.19
C LYS A 692 22.23 -17.63 -0.41
N GLY A 693 22.99 -18.73 -0.34
CA GLY A 693 24.48 -18.72 -0.28
C GLY A 693 25.19 -18.59 1.08
N ALA A 694 26.26 -19.39 1.27
CA ALA A 694 27.35 -19.37 2.27
C ALA A 694 27.04 -19.32 3.79
N TRP A 695 26.08 -18.52 4.24
CA TRP A 695 25.66 -18.35 5.64
C TRP A 695 25.31 -19.63 6.41
N LYS A 696 24.89 -20.71 5.72
CA LYS A 696 24.68 -22.02 6.38
C LYS A 696 25.94 -22.53 7.06
N ASN A 697 27.12 -22.19 6.56
CA ASN A 697 28.39 -22.61 7.15
C ASN A 697 28.85 -21.69 8.30
N LYS A 698 28.10 -20.63 8.61
CA LYS A 698 28.47 -19.68 9.65
C LYS A 698 28.13 -20.26 11.03
N ALA A 699 28.96 -19.89 12.00
CA ALA A 699 28.88 -20.41 13.37
C ALA A 699 27.50 -20.20 14.00
N PHE A 700 26.89 -19.02 13.84
CA PHE A 700 25.58 -18.75 14.44
C PHE A 700 24.47 -19.63 13.88
N TYR A 701 24.44 -19.83 12.55
CA TYR A 701 23.44 -20.69 11.91
C TYR A 701 23.60 -22.16 12.36
N GLN A 702 24.83 -22.66 12.44
CA GLN A 702 25.10 -24.02 12.90
C GLN A 702 24.71 -24.22 14.37
N LEU A 703 25.04 -23.25 15.23
CA LEU A 703 24.61 -23.27 16.64
C LEU A 703 23.08 -23.36 16.76
N LEU A 704 22.33 -22.51 16.03
CA LEU A 704 20.87 -22.57 16.03
C LEU A 704 20.33 -23.90 15.51
N LYS A 705 20.96 -24.49 14.49
CA LYS A 705 20.56 -25.77 13.91
C LYS A 705 20.78 -26.96 14.87
N GLU A 706 21.82 -26.90 15.69
CA GLU A 706 22.17 -27.93 16.69
C GLU A 706 21.44 -27.72 18.03
N THR A 707 20.78 -26.58 18.21
CA THR A 707 20.06 -26.21 19.43
C THR A 707 18.63 -26.76 19.41
N GLU A 708 18.17 -27.32 20.53
CA GLU A 708 16.76 -27.69 20.71
C GLU A 708 15.95 -26.46 21.14
N LYS A 709 16.46 -25.69 22.11
CA LYS A 709 15.77 -24.52 22.65
C LYS A 709 16.66 -23.28 22.74
N VAL A 710 16.24 -22.18 22.11
CA VAL A 710 16.96 -20.89 22.12
C VAL A 710 16.15 -19.81 22.83
N CYS A 711 16.83 -18.97 23.61
CA CYS A 711 16.25 -17.74 24.18
C CYS A 711 16.88 -16.50 23.52
N PHE A 712 16.07 -15.72 22.82
CA PHE A 712 16.44 -14.39 22.33
C PHE A 712 16.14 -13.33 23.39
N ILE A 713 17.17 -12.63 23.83
CA ILE A 713 17.13 -11.60 24.85
C ILE A 713 17.43 -10.26 24.21
N GLY A 714 16.54 -9.27 24.35
CA GLY A 714 16.79 -7.97 23.75
C GLY A 714 15.88 -6.86 24.24
N ASP A 715 15.84 -5.79 23.45
CA ASP A 715 14.98 -4.63 23.67
C ASP A 715 13.81 -4.61 22.66
N SER A 716 13.27 -3.42 22.42
CA SER A 716 12.20 -3.14 21.46
C SER A 716 12.46 -3.65 20.04
N ILE A 717 13.73 -3.81 19.62
CA ILE A 717 14.10 -4.35 18.29
C ILE A 717 13.93 -5.86 18.24
N THR A 718 14.22 -6.54 19.34
CA THR A 718 14.04 -8.00 19.45
C THR A 718 12.56 -8.35 19.65
N GLU A 719 11.83 -7.53 20.38
CA GLU A 719 10.38 -7.67 20.57
C GLU A 719 9.56 -7.29 19.32
N GLY A 720 9.99 -6.27 18.57
CA GLY A 720 9.22 -5.71 17.47
C GLY A 720 8.12 -4.74 17.90
N THR A 721 8.31 -4.01 19.02
CA THR A 721 7.25 -3.13 19.59
C THR A 721 6.80 -2.02 18.64
N GLN A 722 7.62 -1.64 17.66
CA GLN A 722 7.32 -0.60 16.67
C GLN A 722 6.89 -1.15 15.31
N ASN A 723 6.78 -2.47 15.14
CA ASN A 723 6.45 -3.09 13.85
C ASN A 723 5.36 -4.18 13.91
N GLY A 724 4.64 -4.30 15.03
CA GLY A 724 3.57 -5.30 15.20
C GLY A 724 4.03 -6.62 15.84
N GLY A 725 5.18 -6.62 16.50
CA GLY A 725 5.73 -7.78 17.19
C GLY A 725 6.57 -8.70 16.31
N TYR A 726 7.19 -8.16 15.26
CA TYR A 726 8.06 -8.90 14.34
C TYR A 726 9.53 -8.74 14.76
N GLY A 727 10.08 -9.77 15.39
CA GLY A 727 11.46 -9.80 15.86
C GLY A 727 12.46 -10.01 14.72
N TRP A 728 13.64 -9.39 14.82
CA TRP A 728 14.71 -9.52 13.82
C TRP A 728 15.20 -10.97 13.62
N TYR A 729 14.97 -11.88 14.58
CA TYR A 729 15.41 -13.27 14.54
C TYR A 729 14.40 -14.21 13.85
N GLU A 730 13.17 -13.77 13.64
CA GLU A 730 12.11 -14.62 13.10
C GLU A 730 12.43 -15.13 11.69
N PRO A 731 12.95 -14.31 10.74
CA PRO A 731 13.29 -14.83 9.42
C PRO A 731 14.38 -15.91 9.43
N ILE A 732 15.27 -15.91 10.44
CA ILE A 732 16.29 -16.94 10.64
C ILE A 732 15.65 -18.24 11.12
N THR A 733 14.79 -18.14 12.13
CA THR A 733 14.23 -19.28 12.86
C THR A 733 13.00 -19.89 12.17
N ALA A 734 12.29 -19.14 11.34
CA ALA A 734 11.13 -19.62 10.58
C ALA A 734 11.45 -20.84 9.69
N GLY A 735 12.72 -20.99 9.27
CA GLY A 735 13.20 -22.16 8.52
C GLY A 735 13.62 -23.36 9.38
N MET A 736 13.45 -23.31 10.70
CA MET A 736 13.95 -24.29 11.68
C MET A 736 12.80 -24.89 12.51
N PRO A 737 12.00 -25.81 11.95
CA PRO A 737 10.74 -26.27 12.57
C PRO A 737 10.89 -27.08 13.87
N ASN A 738 12.11 -27.51 14.20
CA ASN A 738 12.43 -28.27 15.41
C ASN A 738 13.04 -27.41 16.52
N LEU A 739 13.33 -26.14 16.23
CA LEU A 739 13.91 -25.21 17.20
C LEU A 739 12.77 -24.58 18.02
N GLU A 740 12.77 -24.82 19.33
CA GLU A 740 11.91 -24.10 20.27
C GLU A 740 12.49 -22.70 20.50
N VAL A 741 11.72 -21.68 20.16
CA VAL A 741 12.13 -20.27 20.31
C VAL A 741 11.40 -19.67 21.50
N VAL A 742 12.18 -19.20 22.47
CA VAL A 742 11.73 -18.35 23.59
C VAL A 742 12.27 -16.95 23.36
N GLN A 743 11.46 -15.94 23.69
CA GLN A 743 11.87 -14.54 23.62
C GLN A 743 11.64 -13.88 24.97
N PHE A 744 12.63 -13.11 25.40
CA PHE A 744 12.57 -12.25 26.57
C PHE A 744 13.03 -10.84 26.17
N SER A 745 12.10 -9.91 26.04
CA SER A 745 12.45 -8.52 25.71
C SER A 745 11.77 -7.55 26.64
N ILE A 746 12.39 -6.37 26.76
CA ILE A 746 11.82 -5.25 27.51
C ILE A 746 11.93 -4.00 26.64
N ASP A 747 10.81 -3.33 26.38
CA ASP A 747 10.78 -2.06 25.65
C ASP A 747 11.71 -1.02 26.31
N GLY A 748 12.61 -0.43 25.51
CA GLY A 748 13.65 0.46 26.01
C GLY A 748 14.70 -0.21 26.92
N GLY A 749 14.81 -1.54 26.85
CA GLY A 749 15.68 -2.33 27.71
C GLY A 749 17.17 -1.99 27.60
N THR A 750 17.88 -2.13 28.71
CA THR A 750 19.32 -1.87 28.88
C THR A 750 19.99 -3.04 29.58
N THR A 751 21.32 -3.10 29.58
CA THR A 751 22.04 -4.21 30.24
C THR A 751 21.81 -4.32 31.75
N SER A 752 21.51 -3.21 32.42
CA SER A 752 21.20 -3.23 33.86
C SER A 752 19.93 -4.01 34.21
N LEU A 753 19.08 -4.34 33.22
CA LEU A 753 17.88 -5.13 33.41
C LEU A 753 18.13 -6.64 33.42
N LEU A 754 19.27 -7.10 32.91
CA LEU A 754 19.57 -8.54 32.84
C LEU A 754 19.56 -9.16 34.24
N GLU A 755 20.18 -8.50 35.22
CA GLU A 755 20.20 -9.00 36.59
C GLU A 755 18.82 -8.97 37.26
N LYS A 756 18.06 -7.89 37.05
CA LYS A 756 16.73 -7.73 37.64
C LYS A 756 15.75 -8.81 37.17
N ASN A 757 15.93 -9.31 35.95
CA ASN A 757 15.06 -10.32 35.35
C ASN A 757 15.73 -11.68 35.19
N LYS A 758 16.91 -11.89 35.81
CA LYS A 758 17.70 -13.12 35.72
C LYS A 758 16.84 -14.36 36.00
N LYS A 759 15.97 -14.29 37.01
CA LYS A 759 15.12 -15.42 37.41
C LYS A 759 14.22 -15.91 36.27
N GLU A 760 13.51 -14.99 35.60
CA GLU A 760 12.60 -15.32 34.49
C GLU A 760 13.36 -15.86 33.28
N ILE A 761 14.52 -15.26 32.97
CA ILE A 761 15.37 -15.70 31.86
C ILE A 761 15.93 -17.12 32.12
N VAL A 762 16.35 -17.40 33.35
CA VAL A 762 16.84 -18.72 33.79
C VAL A 762 15.73 -19.77 33.69
N GLU A 763 14.48 -19.42 34.01
CA GLU A 763 13.33 -20.33 33.93
C GLU A 763 13.07 -20.85 32.50
N SER A 764 13.56 -20.16 31.46
CA SER A 764 13.48 -20.66 30.07
C SER A 764 14.24 -21.98 29.86
N LYS A 765 15.29 -22.26 30.65
CA LYS A 765 16.17 -23.45 30.55
C LYS A 765 16.72 -23.73 29.14
N SER A 766 16.89 -22.68 28.33
CA SER A 766 17.32 -22.76 26.93
C SER A 766 18.77 -23.27 26.81
N ASP A 767 19.14 -23.93 25.72
CA ASP A 767 20.52 -24.38 25.45
C ASP A 767 21.42 -23.24 24.96
N LEU A 768 20.80 -22.32 24.21
CA LEU A 768 21.46 -21.17 23.61
C LEU A 768 20.78 -19.87 24.06
N TYR A 769 21.57 -18.90 24.47
CA TYR A 769 21.12 -17.55 24.80
C TYR A 769 21.72 -16.54 23.81
N VAL A 770 20.86 -15.83 23.09
CA VAL A 770 21.25 -14.80 22.11
C VAL A 770 20.89 -13.43 22.69
N VAL A 771 21.89 -12.62 23.03
CA VAL A 771 21.69 -11.34 23.72
C VAL A 771 21.99 -10.18 22.77
N ALA A 772 21.00 -9.32 22.54
CA ALA A 772 21.07 -8.12 21.71
C ALA A 772 20.64 -6.88 22.52
N LEU A 773 21.52 -6.41 23.40
CA LEU A 773 21.29 -5.28 24.32
C LEU A 773 22.50 -4.32 24.33
N GLY A 774 22.26 -3.07 24.68
CA GLY A 774 23.30 -2.03 24.82
C GLY A 774 23.01 -0.74 24.07
N THR A 775 22.13 -0.79 23.07
CA THR A 775 21.81 0.39 22.28
C THR A 775 21.19 1.48 23.12
N ASN A 776 20.29 1.13 24.04
CA ASN A 776 19.65 2.11 24.92
C ASN A 776 20.60 2.60 26.04
N ASP A 777 21.59 1.79 26.46
CA ASP A 777 22.66 2.24 27.35
C ASP A 777 23.44 3.43 26.74
N VAL A 778 23.67 3.38 25.42
CA VAL A 778 24.31 4.47 24.65
C VAL A 778 23.32 5.59 24.28
N ARG A 779 22.09 5.27 23.83
CA ARG A 779 21.12 6.27 23.35
C ARG A 779 20.57 7.14 24.48
N TYR A 780 20.16 6.54 25.59
CA TYR A 780 19.43 7.25 26.64
C TYR A 780 20.34 7.99 27.62
N ARG A 781 21.56 7.48 27.86
CA ARG A 781 22.55 8.03 28.81
C ARG A 781 21.88 8.48 30.12
N ASP A 782 21.11 7.57 30.71
CA ASP A 782 20.40 7.78 31.96
C ASP A 782 21.09 6.97 33.07
N PRO A 783 21.82 7.63 34.00
CA PRO A 783 22.60 6.94 35.03
C PRO A 783 21.79 6.03 35.96
N LYS A 784 20.45 6.14 35.99
CA LYS A 784 19.61 5.27 36.82
C LYS A 784 19.35 3.89 36.19
N ARG A 785 19.56 3.75 34.89
CA ARG A 785 19.19 2.54 34.14
C ARG A 785 20.16 2.14 33.02
N CYS A 786 21.10 3.00 32.64
CA CYS A 786 22.07 2.72 31.59
C CYS A 786 23.42 2.41 32.21
N ALA A 787 24.14 1.43 31.66
CA ALA A 787 25.57 1.36 31.84
C ALA A 787 26.21 2.62 31.27
N MET A 788 26.91 3.38 32.11
CA MET A 788 27.50 4.65 31.73
C MET A 788 28.90 4.48 31.16
N THR A 789 29.56 3.34 31.39
CA THR A 789 30.87 2.99 30.81
C THR A 789 30.90 1.58 30.20
N PRO A 790 31.84 1.29 29.28
CA PRO A 790 32.01 -0.07 28.74
C PRO A 790 32.33 -1.14 29.79
N GLU A 791 33.00 -0.76 30.88
CA GLU A 791 33.31 -1.66 32.01
C GLU A 791 32.04 -2.04 32.77
N GLU A 792 31.16 -1.07 33.05
CA GLU A 792 29.85 -1.34 33.67
C GLU A 792 28.98 -2.21 32.75
N TYR A 793 28.99 -1.91 31.45
CA TYR A 793 28.26 -2.67 30.44
C TYR A 793 28.68 -4.15 30.40
N THR A 794 29.98 -4.42 30.38
CA THR A 794 30.51 -5.80 30.38
C THR A 794 30.38 -6.49 31.74
N ALA A 795 30.44 -5.76 32.86
CA ALA A 795 30.19 -6.31 34.19
C ALA A 795 28.74 -6.80 34.35
N ASN A 796 27.75 -6.03 33.85
CA ASN A 796 26.35 -6.45 33.85
C ASN A 796 26.15 -7.77 33.06
N ILE A 797 26.85 -7.91 31.94
CA ILE A 797 26.80 -9.11 31.10
C ILE A 797 27.48 -10.30 31.80
N ASP A 798 28.63 -10.09 32.44
CA ASP A 798 29.37 -11.13 33.16
C ASP A 798 28.55 -11.72 34.31
N GLN A 799 27.88 -10.85 35.09
CA GLN A 799 26.99 -11.25 36.16
C GLN A 799 25.82 -12.11 35.64
N PHE A 800 25.22 -11.70 34.52
CA PHE A 800 24.15 -12.45 33.87
C PHE A 800 24.62 -13.83 33.38
N VAL A 801 25.74 -13.90 32.66
CA VAL A 801 26.29 -15.17 32.14
C VAL A 801 26.65 -16.12 33.27
N SER A 802 27.30 -15.61 34.32
CA SER A 802 27.62 -16.40 35.52
C SER A 802 26.35 -16.97 36.14
N GLY A 803 25.30 -16.15 36.22
CA GLY A 803 24.01 -16.53 36.76
C GLY A 803 23.28 -17.63 35.99
N ILE A 804 23.35 -17.63 34.67
CA ILE A 804 22.78 -18.70 33.84
C ILE A 804 23.60 -19.99 34.01
N ARG A 805 24.94 -19.86 34.04
CA ARG A 805 25.86 -21.01 34.18
C ARG A 805 25.81 -21.69 35.56
N GLU A 806 25.30 -21.00 36.59
CA GLU A 806 24.97 -21.61 37.89
C GLU A 806 23.91 -22.72 37.74
N VAL A 807 22.94 -22.52 36.84
CA VAL A 807 21.82 -23.45 36.62
C VAL A 807 22.08 -24.39 35.45
N LYS A 808 22.69 -23.89 34.37
CA LYS A 808 22.99 -24.65 33.16
C LYS A 808 24.43 -24.41 32.71
N LYS A 809 25.34 -25.27 33.20
CA LYS A 809 26.80 -25.12 33.01
C LYS A 809 27.24 -25.13 31.55
N ASP A 810 26.52 -25.84 30.69
CA ASP A 810 26.79 -26.03 29.27
C ASP A 810 26.05 -25.02 28.36
N ALA A 811 25.35 -24.03 28.94
CA ALA A 811 24.69 -22.99 28.18
C ALA A 811 25.67 -22.23 27.26
N SER A 812 25.28 -22.13 25.99
CA SER A 812 26.02 -21.37 24.97
C SER A 812 25.50 -19.95 24.85
N PHE A 813 26.38 -19.01 24.49
CA PHE A 813 26.04 -17.59 24.41
C PHE A 813 26.47 -16.98 23.09
N VAL A 814 25.57 -16.19 22.52
CA VAL A 814 25.81 -15.33 21.35
C VAL A 814 25.47 -13.90 21.76
N PHE A 815 26.37 -12.96 21.50
CA PHE A 815 26.17 -11.55 21.77
C PHE A 815 26.18 -10.77 20.46
N ILE A 816 25.12 -10.01 20.24
CA ILE A 816 25.01 -9.06 19.14
C ILE A 816 25.47 -7.70 19.64
N ALA A 817 26.34 -7.05 18.88
CA ALA A 817 26.78 -5.69 19.18
C ALA A 817 25.57 -4.74 19.36
N PRO A 818 25.67 -3.70 20.22
CA PRO A 818 24.65 -2.67 20.33
C PRO A 818 24.25 -2.14 18.93
N TRP A 819 22.98 -2.31 18.56
CA TRP A 819 22.41 -1.85 17.30
C TRP A 819 22.73 -0.38 17.01
N THR A 820 23.10 -0.11 15.77
CA THR A 820 23.30 1.22 15.21
C THR A 820 21.97 1.94 14.91
N THR A 821 22.03 3.27 14.75
CA THR A 821 20.88 4.11 14.40
C THR A 821 21.12 4.84 13.08
N ASP A 822 20.07 5.40 12.50
CA ASP A 822 20.22 6.37 11.42
C ASP A 822 20.88 7.68 11.90
N ASN A 823 21.11 8.61 10.96
CA ASN A 823 21.77 9.89 11.23
C ASN A 823 20.92 10.87 12.06
N HIS A 824 19.62 10.66 12.19
CA HIS A 824 18.64 11.64 12.68
C HIS A 824 17.90 11.20 13.95
N ASP A 825 18.29 10.09 14.58
CA ASP A 825 17.67 9.61 15.83
C ASP A 825 17.55 10.72 16.90
N PRO A 826 16.32 11.22 17.16
CA PRO A 826 16.05 12.35 18.04
C PRO A 826 16.02 11.95 19.52
N VAL A 827 16.05 10.64 19.81
CA VAL A 827 16.00 10.12 21.18
C VAL A 827 17.40 10.14 21.82
N SER A 828 18.45 10.08 21.00
CA SER A 828 19.84 10.13 21.46
C SER A 828 20.18 11.47 22.11
N LYS A 829 20.75 11.43 23.31
CA LYS A 829 21.32 12.63 23.98
C LYS A 829 22.69 13.05 23.44
N LEU A 830 23.36 12.17 22.71
CA LEU A 830 24.71 12.39 22.17
C LEU A 830 24.65 12.99 20.77
N LYS A 831 25.65 13.81 20.42
CA LYS A 831 25.82 14.26 19.03
C LYS A 831 26.21 13.07 18.15
N LYS A 832 25.95 13.18 16.84
CA LYS A 832 26.20 12.10 15.87
C LYS A 832 27.59 11.45 16.00
N PRO A 833 28.73 12.19 15.96
CA PRO A 833 30.05 11.58 16.03
C PRO A 833 30.32 10.89 17.38
N GLU A 834 29.89 11.52 18.47
CA GLU A 834 30.04 11.01 19.84
C GLU A 834 29.25 9.70 20.03
N ARG A 835 28.03 9.63 19.49
CA ARG A 835 27.20 8.42 19.55
C ARG A 835 27.87 7.25 18.84
N PHE A 836 28.35 7.43 17.62
CA PHE A 836 28.97 6.35 16.85
C PHE A 836 30.29 5.88 17.48
N ALA A 837 31.11 6.80 17.97
CA ALA A 837 32.32 6.45 18.72
C ALA A 837 31.98 5.63 19.97
N MET A 838 30.95 6.01 20.71
CA MET A 838 30.54 5.28 21.92
C MET A 838 29.94 3.90 21.62
N LEU A 839 29.15 3.76 20.54
CA LEU A 839 28.68 2.44 20.09
C LEU A 839 29.85 1.52 19.74
N GLU A 840 30.90 2.04 19.08
CA GLU A 840 32.12 1.31 18.75
C GLU A 840 32.89 0.89 20.02
N GLU A 841 33.04 1.79 21.00
CA GLU A 841 33.67 1.50 22.29
C GLU A 841 32.97 0.34 23.03
N TYR A 842 31.64 0.38 23.11
CA TYR A 842 30.85 -0.67 23.77
C TYR A 842 30.92 -1.99 23.01
N SER A 843 30.86 -1.94 21.67
CA SER A 843 30.98 -3.12 20.81
C SER A 843 32.35 -3.81 20.98
N LYS A 844 33.43 -3.02 21.05
CA LYS A 844 34.79 -3.53 21.26
C LYS A 844 35.00 -4.13 22.65
N ALA A 845 34.40 -3.52 23.67
CA ALA A 845 34.40 -4.10 25.02
C ALA A 845 33.66 -5.45 25.04
N LEU A 846 32.51 -5.54 24.37
CA LEU A 846 31.75 -6.78 24.23
C LEU A 846 32.53 -7.87 23.50
N GLU A 847 33.19 -7.53 22.38
CA GLU A 847 34.03 -8.46 21.62
C GLU A 847 35.17 -9.04 22.49
N THR A 848 35.81 -8.17 23.27
CA THR A 848 36.90 -8.55 24.19
C THR A 848 36.39 -9.49 25.28
N TYR A 849 35.22 -9.19 25.85
CA TYR A 849 34.55 -10.03 26.83
C TYR A 849 34.20 -11.41 26.24
N CYS A 850 33.59 -11.46 25.05
CA CYS A 850 33.18 -12.69 24.39
C CYS A 850 34.38 -13.60 24.09
N SER A 851 35.47 -13.01 23.61
CA SER A 851 36.73 -13.70 23.35
C SER A 851 37.30 -14.36 24.61
N SER A 852 37.15 -13.71 25.76
CA SER A 852 37.62 -14.22 27.05
C SER A 852 36.70 -15.31 27.64
N ASN A 853 35.40 -15.25 27.34
CA ASN A 853 34.37 -16.09 27.96
C ASN A 853 33.77 -17.18 27.07
N LYS A 854 34.41 -17.46 25.92
CA LYS A 854 33.99 -18.47 24.93
C LYS A 854 32.55 -18.24 24.42
N ALA A 855 32.17 -16.98 24.25
CA ALA A 855 30.91 -16.61 23.64
C ALA A 855 31.13 -16.17 22.19
N LEU A 856 30.12 -16.34 21.35
CA LEU A 856 30.16 -15.85 19.97
C LEU A 856 29.79 -14.36 19.94
N PHE A 857 30.65 -13.51 19.39
CA PHE A 857 30.35 -12.10 19.14
C PHE A 857 30.01 -11.88 17.68
N ILE A 858 28.99 -11.05 17.41
CA ILE A 858 28.56 -10.68 16.06
C ILE A 858 28.29 -9.19 16.02
N ASP A 859 28.92 -8.48 15.08
CA ASP A 859 28.65 -7.06 14.82
C ASP A 859 28.03 -6.86 13.43
N PRO A 860 26.70 -6.71 13.33
CA PRO A 860 26.02 -6.47 12.06
C PRO A 860 26.03 -4.99 11.63
N ASN A 861 26.53 -4.07 12.46
CA ASN A 861 26.24 -2.63 12.34
C ASN A 861 26.79 -2.02 11.05
N LYS A 862 27.95 -2.46 10.58
CA LYS A 862 28.52 -1.96 9.31
C LYS A 862 27.56 -2.21 8.14
N ILE A 863 27.08 -3.45 8.03
CA ILE A 863 26.18 -3.90 6.96
C ILE A 863 24.86 -3.10 7.01
N ILE A 864 24.30 -2.96 8.21
CA ILE A 864 23.05 -2.25 8.45
C ILE A 864 23.20 -0.75 8.12
N TYR A 865 24.25 -0.12 8.65
CA TYR A 865 24.50 1.31 8.48
C TYR A 865 24.76 1.69 7.01
N ASP A 866 25.44 0.82 6.25
CA ASP A 866 25.64 1.00 4.81
C ASP A 866 24.30 1.08 4.04
N LYS A 867 23.26 0.36 4.49
CA LYS A 867 21.91 0.50 3.94
C LYS A 867 21.22 1.79 4.39
N TYR A 868 21.44 2.24 5.62
CA TYR A 868 20.87 3.49 6.12
C TYR A 868 21.43 4.72 5.40
N GLN A 869 22.65 4.66 4.87
CA GLN A 869 23.23 5.73 4.04
C GLN A 869 22.58 5.84 2.65
N THR A 870 21.63 4.96 2.31
CA THR A 870 20.84 5.12 1.08
C THR A 870 19.79 6.23 1.22
N ARG A 871 19.26 6.70 0.10
CA ARG A 871 18.36 7.88 0.05
C ARG A 871 17.02 7.72 0.79
N ASN A 872 16.66 6.51 1.23
CA ASN A 872 15.39 6.26 1.90
C ASN A 872 15.52 5.18 2.98
N PRO A 873 16.03 5.51 4.18
CA PRO A 873 16.16 4.56 5.29
C PRO A 873 14.80 3.99 5.75
N ARG A 874 13.69 4.71 5.51
CA ARG A 874 12.33 4.22 5.79
C ARG A 874 11.92 3.00 4.96
N LYS A 875 12.72 2.62 3.95
CA LYS A 875 12.57 1.31 3.31
C LYS A 875 12.75 0.18 4.31
N TRP A 876 13.65 0.31 5.28
CA TRP A 876 13.95 -0.73 6.28
C TRP A 876 13.47 -0.39 7.68
N LEU A 877 13.30 0.90 8.00
CA LEU A 877 12.97 1.33 9.35
C LEU A 877 11.57 1.93 9.45
N THR A 878 10.89 1.66 10.57
CA THR A 878 9.65 2.35 10.94
C THR A 878 9.94 3.73 11.54
N ASP A 879 11.08 3.86 12.21
CA ASP A 879 11.63 5.11 12.73
C ASP A 879 13.14 5.24 12.46
N HIS A 880 13.92 5.74 13.40
CA HIS A 880 15.36 5.95 13.26
C HIS A 880 16.21 4.72 13.61
N ILE A 881 15.60 3.65 14.12
CA ILE A 881 16.31 2.46 14.59
C ILE A 881 15.53 1.14 14.41
N HIS A 882 14.21 1.16 14.57
CA HIS A 882 13.40 -0.06 14.59
C HIS A 882 13.14 -0.57 13.17
N PRO A 883 13.44 -1.84 12.87
CA PRO A 883 13.15 -2.43 11.57
C PRO A 883 11.64 -2.53 11.33
N ASN A 884 11.19 -2.31 10.09
CA ASN A 884 9.85 -2.69 9.68
C ASN A 884 9.70 -4.21 9.49
N ALA A 885 8.45 -4.68 9.48
CA ALA A 885 8.10 -6.10 9.51
C ALA A 885 8.35 -6.85 8.18
N LEU A 886 8.82 -6.17 7.12
CA LEU A 886 9.09 -6.76 5.83
C LEU A 886 10.59 -6.69 5.46
N ASP A 887 11.05 -5.55 4.93
CA ASP A 887 12.43 -5.37 4.47
C ASP A 887 13.40 -5.23 5.65
N GLY A 888 12.95 -4.62 6.75
CA GLY A 888 13.76 -4.31 7.93
C GLY A 888 14.23 -5.54 8.68
N ILE A 889 13.31 -6.39 9.12
CA ILE A 889 13.66 -7.62 9.84
C ILE A 889 14.53 -8.54 8.98
N ASN A 890 14.30 -8.58 7.67
CA ASN A 890 15.12 -9.34 6.73
C ASN A 890 16.54 -8.77 6.62
N LEU A 891 16.69 -7.45 6.55
CA LEU A 891 18.01 -6.81 6.58
C LEU A 891 18.77 -7.15 7.87
N PHE A 892 18.11 -7.06 9.03
CA PHE A 892 18.77 -7.34 10.32
C PHE A 892 19.15 -8.81 10.45
N SER A 893 18.22 -9.73 10.14
CA SER A 893 18.47 -11.16 10.08
C SER A 893 19.68 -11.49 9.20
N TRP A 894 19.68 -10.99 7.97
CA TRP A 894 20.75 -11.23 7.00
C TRP A 894 22.08 -10.65 7.49
N ALA A 895 22.08 -9.42 8.00
CA ALA A 895 23.30 -8.77 8.48
C ALA A 895 23.93 -9.54 9.66
N VAL A 896 23.12 -10.07 10.59
CA VAL A 896 23.62 -10.90 11.70
C VAL A 896 24.25 -12.19 11.18
N LEU A 897 23.63 -12.87 10.24
CA LEU A 897 24.17 -14.12 9.69
C LEU A 897 25.40 -13.90 8.81
N GLU A 898 25.43 -12.81 8.05
CA GLU A 898 26.57 -12.45 7.21
C GLU A 898 27.79 -12.06 8.06
N ALA A 899 27.57 -11.27 9.11
CA ALA A 899 28.59 -10.85 10.06
C ALA A 899 29.07 -11.97 11.00
N SER A 900 28.31 -13.07 11.13
CA SER A 900 28.76 -14.23 11.90
C SER A 900 30.08 -14.77 11.32
N PRO A 901 31.04 -15.21 12.16
CA PRO A 901 32.25 -15.89 11.70
C PRO A 901 31.93 -17.30 11.17
N GLU A 902 32.86 -17.88 10.41
CA GLU A 902 32.73 -19.24 9.85
C GLU A 902 32.88 -20.36 10.89
N LYS A 903 33.62 -20.12 11.98
CA LYS A 903 33.83 -21.10 13.05
C LYS A 903 33.63 -20.45 14.40
N VAL A 904 33.12 -21.23 15.35
CA VAL A 904 33.13 -20.86 16.77
C VAL A 904 34.59 -20.72 17.21
N PRO A 905 34.98 -19.66 17.95
CA PRO A 905 36.36 -19.47 18.36
C PRO A 905 36.92 -20.69 19.11
N GLN A 906 37.92 -21.37 18.55
CA GLN A 906 38.75 -22.35 19.27
C GLN A 906 40.03 -21.67 19.80
N LYS A 907 40.48 -22.10 20.99
CA LYS A 907 41.65 -21.61 21.76
C LYS A 907 42.68 -20.85 20.90
N SER A 908 42.84 -19.55 21.14
CA SER A 908 44.17 -18.96 20.97
C SER A 908 45.02 -19.44 22.16
N ASN A 909 45.91 -20.39 21.91
CA ASN A 909 46.92 -20.78 22.89
C ASN A 909 47.83 -19.55 23.15
N PRO A 910 47.94 -19.03 24.39
CA PRO A 910 48.70 -17.80 24.68
C PRO A 910 50.19 -17.89 24.29
N PHE A 911 50.70 -19.10 24.09
CA PHE A 911 52.11 -19.36 23.80
C PHE A 911 52.59 -18.97 22.39
N SER A 912 51.71 -18.75 21.41
CA SER A 912 52.14 -18.50 20.02
C SER A 912 52.69 -17.10 19.75
N ARG A 913 52.36 -16.11 20.61
CA ARG A 913 52.84 -14.73 20.46
C ARG A 913 54.25 -14.53 21.02
N VAL A 914 54.66 -15.30 22.02
CA VAL A 914 56.00 -15.23 22.62
C VAL A 914 57.04 -15.93 21.73
N LEU A 915 56.70 -17.06 21.11
CA LEU A 915 57.63 -17.74 20.18
C LEU A 915 57.94 -16.92 18.92
N LYS A 916 56.99 -16.11 18.43
CA LYS A 916 57.20 -15.25 17.24
C LYS A 916 58.13 -14.05 17.47
N LYS A 917 58.42 -13.70 18.73
CA LYS A 917 59.36 -12.62 19.09
C LYS A 917 60.78 -13.10 19.39
N VAL A 918 60.98 -14.42 19.52
CA VAL A 918 62.29 -15.02 19.80
C VAL A 918 62.92 -15.60 18.51
N LEU A 919 62.14 -15.71 17.43
CA LEU A 919 62.56 -16.23 16.12
C LEU A 919 62.56 -15.16 15.00
N ALA A 920 62.45 -13.87 15.36
CA ALA A 920 62.67 -12.72 14.49
C ALA A 920 63.73 -11.85 15.15
#